data_AF-A0A2T7PNP8-F1
#
_entry.id   AF-A0A2T7PNP8-F1
#
_cell.length_a   1.000
_cell.length_b   1.000
_cell.length_c   1.000
_cell.angle_alpha   90.00
_cell.angle_beta   90.00
_cell.angle_gamma   90.00
#
_symmetry.space_group_name_H-M   'P 1'
#
loop_
_entity.id
_entity.type
_entity.pdbx_description
1 polymer ?
#
loop_
_entity_poly.entity_id
_entity_poly.type
_entity_poly.pdbx_seq_one_letter_code
_entity_poly.pdbx_strand_id
1 'polypeptide(L)'
;MSTRPLETKNSCSIHPDEPAGAIASSADDMAKWLSWHLQGGVTSDGDVLLNKTTLQDMYTPRAIITSLPLQKSSIQSPMRRLGYPVIWHNGGLYSYLTYLALLKDLDLGIFITTTGYNTLNVTTTFQEIIFYITDLFLEKNLGLIQQTHASFLSHGSTLQLVGNIVVAQNGSNELLVTYGRITGKLHKTKDRNVLMMEIYGLFDFYAHPGDSVQYLNMTFTRGDQNVKYQQLLLRATTEDPAETLVYSRTNVSAPTGQQRCPTVLTLLCLCSLTLWTTADGKVLTPQLTSKIEAFVENLMQCRKGVGLSLAVVKGNETWTRGFGMADKASGRPVTSSTLFYIASVTKAFTSTLLAMLIEDSQGKYTWQTPIKDILGNDFKLADEYLTSHVTIRDILLHRTGLTSSGIALLSGFPPTVTREQFTNRLQYLPPSGLFRDKFNYNNWMYALAGRVAEVMGGASWEELLHQRIFYPLQMNDSRVTGYNVEVDADNFALPYVQLRNKIVLSDPVIYKTHPDEPAGAIASSADDMAKWLSWHLHGGVTSDGDVLLSTTTLQDMYTPRVITSSLPLQKSKYPVTYETFGYGYAWETSSYRGYPVIWHDGSFLSYNTHLSFNKDLDLGIFIASTGDKPSEVTFSFQEILFYITDLFLGEEPWLNTTNACQFPQPWVNTTGQTPSNDTNIVPGDIENPQDFVGQYENRLFGNIVVAQNGSNELLVTYGRVTGKLHKTKDRNVLMMDIYGLFEFVTHPGDSVQYLNLTFTRGDQNEKYQQLLVGQTETLVYSRTNVSAPTGDTLIGR
;
A
#
# COMPACT_ATOMS: atom_id res chain seq x y z
N MET A 1 62.73 15.96 -44.62
CA MET A 1 61.45 16.69 -44.49
C MET A 1 60.35 15.67 -44.36
N SER A 2 59.64 15.73 -43.25
CA SER A 2 58.49 14.91 -42.88
C SER A 2 57.25 15.38 -43.64
N THR A 3 56.41 14.44 -44.08
CA THR A 3 54.94 14.46 -43.87
C THR A 3 54.36 13.09 -44.28
N ARG A 4 53.77 12.36 -43.32
CA ARG A 4 52.90 11.20 -43.59
C ARG A 4 51.46 11.68 -43.82
N PRO A 5 50.67 11.02 -44.69
CA PRO A 5 49.29 11.39 -44.97
C PRO A 5 48.33 10.83 -43.90
N LEU A 6 47.30 11.63 -43.57
CA LEU A 6 46.14 11.23 -42.78
C LEU A 6 45.25 10.30 -43.59
N GLU A 7 45.10 9.05 -43.14
CA GLU A 7 44.05 8.15 -43.61
C GLU A 7 42.70 8.54 -42.98
N THR A 8 41.74 8.87 -43.82
CA THR A 8 40.33 9.00 -43.49
C THR A 8 39.65 7.64 -43.59
N LYS A 9 39.43 6.98 -42.46
CA LYS A 9 38.42 5.91 -42.32
C LYS A 9 37.82 5.95 -40.91
N ASN A 10 36.65 6.58 -40.79
CA ASN A 10 35.66 6.20 -39.80
C ASN A 10 34.29 6.28 -40.48
N SER A 11 33.97 5.22 -41.21
CA SER A 11 32.59 4.88 -41.51
C SER A 11 31.90 4.54 -40.19
N CYS A 12 30.92 5.34 -39.75
CA CYS A 12 29.94 4.89 -38.77
C CYS A 12 29.14 3.73 -39.38
N SER A 13 29.64 2.51 -39.23
CA SER A 13 28.83 1.31 -39.37
C SER A 13 27.89 1.28 -38.18
N ILE A 14 26.60 1.54 -38.41
CA ILE A 14 25.55 1.27 -37.42
C ILE A 14 25.53 -0.26 -37.26
N HIS A 15 26.08 -0.75 -36.15
CA HIS A 15 26.02 -2.16 -35.79
C HIS A 15 24.55 -2.51 -35.50
N PRO A 16 24.04 -3.69 -35.87
CA PRO A 16 22.62 -4.04 -35.71
C PRO A 16 22.15 -4.20 -34.25
N ASP A 17 23.05 -4.05 -33.27
CA ASP A 17 22.86 -4.52 -31.89
C ASP A 17 22.75 -3.42 -30.81
N GLU A 18 22.79 -2.12 -31.13
CA GLU A 18 22.99 -1.11 -30.08
C GLU A 18 21.83 -0.11 -29.85
N PRO A 19 20.71 -0.53 -29.22
CA PRO A 19 19.67 0.38 -28.74
C PRO A 19 19.88 0.88 -27.29
N ALA A 20 20.61 0.16 -26.42
CA ALA A 20 20.80 0.51 -25.01
C ALA A 20 22.25 0.85 -24.68
N GLY A 21 22.51 2.03 -24.10
CA GLY A 21 23.86 2.48 -23.72
C GLY A 21 24.69 3.11 -24.83
N ALA A 22 24.13 3.27 -26.04
CA ALA A 22 24.84 3.77 -27.22
C ALA A 22 24.87 5.31 -27.37
N ILE A 23 24.25 6.04 -26.45
CA ILE A 23 24.14 7.51 -26.50
C ILE A 23 25.15 8.11 -25.52
N ALA A 24 26.01 8.99 -26.03
CA ALA A 24 26.82 9.90 -25.23
C ALA A 24 26.21 11.31 -25.28
N SER A 25 26.17 12.00 -24.14
CA SER A 25 25.57 13.34 -24.05
C SER A 25 26.33 14.24 -23.07
N SER A 26 26.25 15.55 -23.29
CA SER A 26 26.65 16.57 -22.32
C SER A 26 25.56 16.80 -21.27
N ALA A 27 25.91 17.44 -20.14
CA ALA A 27 24.93 17.87 -19.15
C ALA A 27 23.98 18.94 -19.71
N ASP A 28 24.47 19.83 -20.59
CA ASP A 28 23.66 20.88 -21.21
C ASP A 28 22.57 20.30 -22.12
N ASP A 29 22.90 19.27 -22.91
CA ASP A 29 21.90 18.62 -23.76
C ASP A 29 20.89 17.83 -22.95
N MET A 30 21.33 17.20 -21.86
CA MET A 30 20.42 16.52 -20.93
C MET A 30 19.53 17.51 -20.17
N ALA A 31 20.00 18.72 -19.87
CA ALA A 31 19.16 19.77 -19.29
C ALA A 31 18.03 20.17 -20.24
N LYS A 32 18.29 20.29 -21.54
CA LYS A 32 17.24 20.53 -22.56
C LYS A 32 16.25 19.37 -22.62
N TRP A 33 16.73 18.13 -22.58
CA TRP A 33 15.89 16.93 -22.59
C TRP A 33 15.00 16.82 -21.35
N LEU A 34 15.54 17.09 -20.17
CA LEU A 34 14.76 17.15 -18.93
C LEU A 34 13.72 18.28 -18.98
N SER A 35 14.10 19.46 -19.44
CA SER A 35 13.21 20.61 -19.62
C SER A 35 12.03 20.27 -20.54
N TRP A 36 12.29 19.58 -21.65
CA TRP A 36 11.26 19.09 -22.57
C TRP A 36 10.23 18.17 -21.88
N HIS A 37 10.69 17.25 -21.03
CA HIS A 37 9.82 16.38 -20.23
C HIS A 37 8.96 17.18 -19.23
N LEU A 38 9.54 18.19 -18.56
CA LEU A 38 8.87 19.05 -17.60
C LEU A 38 7.82 19.94 -18.26
N GLN A 39 8.10 20.45 -19.46
CA GLN A 39 7.20 21.27 -20.27
C GLN A 39 6.07 20.46 -20.95
N GLY A 40 5.96 19.17 -20.65
CA GLY A 40 4.88 18.33 -21.18
C GLY A 40 5.03 18.03 -22.67
N GLY A 41 6.27 17.91 -23.16
CA GLY A 41 6.57 17.43 -24.50
C GLY A 41 6.77 18.55 -25.53
N VAL A 42 6.87 19.78 -25.05
CA VAL A 42 7.10 20.99 -25.84
C VAL A 42 8.57 21.40 -25.74
N THR A 43 9.19 21.74 -26.86
CA THR A 43 10.58 22.25 -26.91
C THR A 43 10.64 23.72 -26.50
N SER A 44 11.84 24.25 -26.27
CA SER A 44 12.06 25.68 -26.00
C SER A 44 11.54 26.60 -27.11
N ASP A 45 11.47 26.10 -28.34
CA ASP A 45 11.04 26.85 -29.52
C ASP A 45 9.52 26.75 -29.76
N GLY A 46 8.80 26.00 -28.90
CA GLY A 46 7.35 25.84 -28.94
C GLY A 46 6.85 24.63 -29.74
N ASP A 47 7.74 23.81 -30.29
CA ASP A 47 7.37 22.61 -31.05
C ASP A 47 6.92 21.47 -30.13
N VAL A 48 5.86 20.78 -30.50
CA VAL A 48 5.36 19.60 -29.75
C VAL A 48 5.98 18.33 -30.34
N LEU A 49 6.95 17.74 -29.65
CA LEU A 49 7.57 16.46 -30.06
C LEU A 49 6.73 15.26 -29.61
N LEU A 50 6.09 15.35 -28.44
CA LEU A 50 5.19 14.33 -27.93
C LEU A 50 4.03 15.00 -27.21
N ASN A 51 2.81 14.51 -27.41
CA ASN A 51 1.67 15.07 -26.71
C ASN A 51 1.69 14.67 -25.21
N LYS A 52 0.99 15.45 -24.39
CA LYS A 52 0.93 15.24 -22.93
C LYS A 52 0.38 13.88 -22.53
N THR A 53 -0.59 13.34 -23.28
CA THR A 53 -1.19 12.03 -23.00
C THR A 53 -0.17 10.90 -23.16
N THR A 54 0.58 10.90 -24.25
CA THR A 54 1.64 9.91 -24.51
C THR A 54 2.76 10.02 -23.49
N LEU A 55 3.16 11.23 -23.09
CA LEU A 55 4.14 11.40 -22.01
C LEU A 55 3.61 10.85 -20.68
N GLN A 56 2.33 11.10 -20.37
CA GLN A 56 1.72 10.57 -19.16
C GLN A 56 1.69 9.04 -19.16
N ASP A 57 1.43 8.41 -20.32
CA ASP A 57 1.52 6.96 -20.47
C ASP A 57 2.94 6.44 -20.20
N MET A 58 3.99 7.15 -20.65
CA MET A 58 5.39 6.79 -20.38
C MET A 58 5.75 6.85 -18.88
N TYR A 59 5.09 7.72 -18.12
CA TYR A 59 5.32 7.86 -16.68
C TYR A 59 4.45 6.93 -15.83
N THR A 60 3.49 6.23 -16.44
CA THR A 60 2.53 5.40 -15.73
C THR A 60 3.16 4.03 -15.42
N PRO A 61 3.32 3.63 -14.15
CA PRO A 61 3.86 2.32 -13.80
C PRO A 61 3.03 1.17 -14.39
N ARG A 62 3.70 0.18 -14.98
CA ARG A 62 3.05 -1.01 -15.59
C ARG A 62 3.50 -2.34 -15.02
N ALA A 63 4.58 -2.37 -14.23
CA ALA A 63 5.13 -3.60 -13.68
C ALA A 63 5.76 -3.34 -12.30
N ILE A 64 5.72 -4.36 -11.45
CA ILE A 64 6.44 -4.39 -10.16
C ILE A 64 7.73 -5.17 -10.37
N ILE A 65 8.87 -4.57 -10.03
CA ILE A 65 10.18 -5.22 -10.09
C ILE A 65 10.48 -5.80 -8.71
N THR A 66 10.35 -7.12 -8.54
CA THR A 66 10.55 -7.83 -7.26
C THR A 66 11.96 -8.38 -7.08
N SER A 67 12.78 -8.39 -8.13
CA SER A 67 14.19 -8.81 -8.10
C SER A 67 14.98 -7.98 -9.12
N LEU A 68 16.20 -7.56 -8.78
CA LEU A 68 17.06 -6.72 -9.61
C LEU A 68 18.08 -7.56 -10.39
N PRO A 69 17.81 -8.01 -11.63
CA PRO A 69 18.90 -8.24 -12.56
C PRO A 69 19.47 -6.88 -12.99
N LEU A 70 20.79 -6.83 -13.14
CA LEU A 70 21.63 -5.64 -13.45
C LEU A 70 21.33 -4.92 -14.78
N GLN A 71 20.18 -5.16 -15.42
CA GLN A 71 19.82 -4.56 -16.70
C GLN A 71 18.41 -3.99 -16.61
N LYS A 72 18.31 -2.66 -16.74
CA LYS A 72 17.05 -1.92 -16.68
C LYS A 72 16.70 -1.42 -18.07
N SER A 73 15.47 -1.67 -18.50
CA SER A 73 14.90 -1.16 -19.73
C SER A 73 13.69 -0.31 -19.37
N SER A 74 13.79 1.01 -19.58
CA SER A 74 12.76 2.07 -19.39
C SER A 74 12.80 2.90 -18.10
N ILE A 75 12.18 4.09 -18.19
CA ILE A 75 11.92 5.03 -17.09
C ILE A 75 11.24 4.30 -15.92
N GLN A 76 11.74 4.50 -14.70
CA GLN A 76 11.29 3.82 -13.48
C GLN A 76 10.46 4.75 -12.58
N SER A 77 9.51 4.13 -11.89
CA SER A 77 8.61 4.77 -10.91
C SER A 77 8.03 3.68 -9.98
N PRO A 78 7.77 3.94 -8.68
CA PRO A 78 7.88 5.21 -7.96
C PRO A 78 9.00 5.20 -6.90
N MET A 79 9.95 6.14 -7.00
CA MET A 79 10.66 6.62 -5.81
C MET A 79 9.93 7.89 -5.34
N ARG A 80 9.88 8.14 -4.04
CA ARG A 80 9.29 9.38 -3.49
C ARG A 80 10.23 10.07 -2.54
N ARG A 81 10.19 11.41 -2.55
CA ARG A 81 10.87 12.26 -1.57
C ARG A 81 9.87 13.25 -1.00
N LEU A 82 9.62 13.20 0.31
CA LEU A 82 8.68 14.10 1.00
C LEU A 82 7.28 14.15 0.35
N GLY A 83 6.77 12.99 -0.09
CA GLY A 83 5.48 12.87 -0.76
C GLY A 83 5.48 13.29 -2.25
N TYR A 84 6.58 13.83 -2.76
CA TYR A 84 6.72 14.15 -4.19
C TYR A 84 7.20 12.92 -4.98
N PRO A 85 6.54 12.61 -6.10
CA PRO A 85 6.97 11.54 -6.99
C PRO A 85 8.26 11.90 -7.71
N VAL A 86 9.20 10.96 -7.73
CA VAL A 86 10.45 11.05 -8.49
C VAL A 86 10.38 10.02 -9.61
N ILE A 87 10.27 10.51 -10.84
CA ILE A 87 10.46 9.69 -12.04
C ILE A 87 11.96 9.63 -12.27
N TRP A 88 12.54 8.43 -12.34
CA TRP A 88 13.98 8.32 -12.46
C TRP A 88 14.41 7.19 -13.39
N HIS A 89 15.63 7.29 -13.88
CA HIS A 89 16.30 6.19 -14.57
C HIS A 89 17.79 6.31 -14.28
N ASN A 90 18.48 5.18 -14.28
CA ASN A 90 19.93 5.15 -14.29
C ASN A 90 20.46 4.32 -15.45
N GLY A 91 21.66 4.64 -15.91
CA GLY A 91 22.40 3.90 -16.93
C GLY A 91 23.83 3.70 -16.46
N GLY A 92 24.34 2.49 -16.59
CA GLY A 92 25.69 2.15 -16.13
C GLY A 92 26.42 1.27 -17.13
N LEU A 93 27.62 1.71 -17.53
CA LEU A 93 28.65 0.90 -18.16
C LEU A 93 29.82 0.76 -17.17
N TYR A 94 30.81 -0.09 -17.49
CA TYR A 94 31.94 -0.38 -16.59
C TYR A 94 32.68 0.87 -16.05
N SER A 95 32.61 2.01 -16.75
CA SER A 95 33.33 3.23 -16.38
C SER A 95 32.47 4.49 -16.37
N TYR A 96 31.17 4.37 -16.62
CA TYR A 96 30.24 5.50 -16.70
C TYR A 96 28.97 5.16 -15.94
N LEU A 97 28.55 6.04 -15.05
CA LEU A 97 27.28 5.90 -14.34
C LEU A 97 26.52 7.21 -14.42
N THR A 98 25.27 7.10 -14.83
CA THR A 98 24.38 8.23 -15.08
C THR A 98 23.08 8.02 -14.34
N TYR A 99 22.57 9.09 -13.74
CA TYR A 99 21.28 9.18 -13.09
C TYR A 99 20.50 10.36 -13.65
N LEU A 100 19.22 10.13 -13.94
CA LEU A 100 18.26 11.16 -14.26
C LEU A 100 17.09 11.07 -13.28
N ALA A 101 16.58 12.22 -12.86
CA ALA A 101 15.38 12.35 -12.05
C ALA A 101 14.54 13.54 -12.52
N LEU A 102 13.22 13.35 -12.53
CA LEU A 102 12.21 14.34 -12.86
C LEU A 102 11.21 14.43 -11.70
N LEU A 103 11.12 15.60 -11.10
CA LEU A 103 10.17 15.97 -10.06
C LEU A 103 9.21 17.00 -10.65
N LYS A 104 8.25 16.52 -11.43
CA LYS A 104 7.35 17.38 -12.24
C LYS A 104 6.55 18.39 -11.42
N ASP A 105 6.12 17.99 -10.23
CA ASP A 105 5.37 18.86 -9.30
C ASP A 105 6.21 20.04 -8.77
N LEU A 106 7.55 19.94 -8.88
CA LEU A 106 8.50 20.97 -8.50
C LEU A 106 9.10 21.68 -9.71
N ASP A 107 8.70 21.33 -10.93
CA ASP A 107 9.35 21.77 -12.17
C ASP A 107 10.88 21.59 -12.13
N LEU A 108 11.33 20.47 -11.56
CA LEU A 108 12.74 20.20 -11.30
C LEU A 108 13.21 18.94 -12.04
N GLY A 109 14.29 19.09 -12.81
CA GLY A 109 14.99 18.01 -13.48
C GLY A 109 16.43 17.93 -12.98
N ILE A 110 16.90 16.73 -12.66
CA ILE A 110 18.25 16.49 -12.16
C ILE A 110 18.92 15.47 -13.09
N PHE A 111 20.09 15.81 -13.59
CA PHE A 111 20.97 14.91 -14.33
C PHE A 111 22.32 14.87 -13.64
N ILE A 112 22.81 13.67 -13.37
CA ILE A 112 24.11 13.47 -12.75
C ILE A 112 24.82 12.37 -13.54
N THR A 113 26.05 12.63 -13.93
CA THR A 113 26.88 11.63 -14.61
C THR A 113 28.27 11.65 -14.02
N THR A 114 28.87 10.47 -13.89
CA THR A 114 30.21 10.30 -13.37
C THR A 114 30.99 9.28 -14.18
N THR A 115 32.30 9.48 -14.20
CA THR A 115 33.27 8.50 -14.68
C THR A 115 33.81 7.73 -13.47
N GLY A 116 33.48 6.45 -13.34
CA GLY A 116 33.88 5.62 -12.20
C GLY A 116 33.33 4.20 -12.26
N TYR A 117 33.97 3.27 -11.55
CA TYR A 117 33.52 1.86 -11.51
C TYR A 117 32.15 1.76 -10.82
N ASN A 118 31.23 1.02 -11.43
CA ASN A 118 29.89 0.82 -10.88
C ASN A 118 29.96 -0.03 -9.59
N THR A 119 29.97 0.62 -8.43
CA THR A 119 29.81 -0.01 -7.12
C THR A 119 28.48 0.41 -6.50
N LEU A 120 27.91 -0.44 -5.64
CA LEU A 120 26.66 -0.16 -4.91
C LEU A 120 26.70 1.22 -4.20
N ASN A 121 27.87 1.62 -3.70
CA ASN A 121 28.07 2.90 -2.99
C ASN A 121 27.79 4.12 -3.87
N VAL A 122 28.13 4.07 -5.17
CA VAL A 122 27.93 5.23 -6.07
C VAL A 122 26.44 5.45 -6.36
N THR A 123 25.64 4.38 -6.42
CA THR A 123 24.18 4.48 -6.57
C THR A 123 23.51 5.16 -5.38
N THR A 124 23.93 4.83 -4.15
CA THR A 124 23.44 5.49 -2.94
C THR A 124 23.81 6.98 -2.92
N THR A 125 25.05 7.33 -3.31
CA THR A 125 25.49 8.72 -3.41
C THR A 125 24.62 9.54 -4.38
N PHE A 126 24.23 8.98 -5.53
CA PHE A 126 23.35 9.69 -6.47
C PHE A 126 21.95 9.94 -5.89
N GLN A 127 21.40 8.98 -5.14
CA GLN A 127 20.13 9.16 -4.45
C GLN A 127 20.23 10.26 -3.39
N GLU A 128 21.31 10.29 -2.61
CA GLU A 128 21.57 11.35 -1.62
C GLU A 128 21.66 12.73 -2.27
N ILE A 129 22.35 12.86 -3.41
CA ILE A 129 22.43 14.13 -4.15
C ILE A 129 21.04 14.58 -4.65
N ILE A 130 20.26 13.65 -5.21
CA ILE A 130 18.88 13.94 -5.67
C ILE A 130 18.04 14.44 -4.49
N PHE A 131 18.12 13.76 -3.34
CA PHE A 131 17.37 14.14 -2.15
C PHE A 131 17.81 15.49 -1.60
N TYR A 132 19.12 15.75 -1.52
CA TYR A 132 19.64 17.03 -1.07
C TYR A 132 19.19 18.20 -1.97
N ILE A 133 19.31 18.06 -3.29
CA ILE A 133 18.86 19.09 -4.25
C ILE A 133 17.34 19.31 -4.13
N THR A 134 16.57 18.22 -3.97
CA THR A 134 15.11 18.28 -3.78
C THR A 134 14.76 19.05 -2.51
N ASP A 135 15.41 18.74 -1.39
CA ASP A 135 15.15 19.39 -0.10
C ASP A 135 15.48 20.89 -0.17
N LEU A 136 16.62 21.27 -0.76
CA LEU A 136 16.97 22.68 -0.98
C LEU A 136 15.91 23.43 -1.81
N PHE A 137 15.38 22.78 -2.85
CA PHE A 137 14.35 23.37 -3.71
C PHE A 137 13.02 23.55 -2.96
N LEU A 138 12.67 22.60 -2.09
CA LEU A 138 11.47 22.66 -1.26
C LEU A 138 11.58 23.73 -0.17
N GLU A 139 12.73 23.82 0.51
CA GLU A 139 13.00 24.84 1.53
C GLU A 139 12.88 26.25 0.95
N LYS A 140 13.47 26.47 -0.23
CA LYS A 140 13.49 27.78 -0.90
C LYS A 140 12.11 28.22 -1.41
N ASN A 141 11.29 27.29 -1.90
CA ASN A 141 10.06 27.63 -2.63
C ASN A 141 8.77 27.49 -1.82
N LEU A 142 8.75 26.69 -0.74
CA LEU A 142 7.52 26.38 -0.02
C LEU A 142 7.56 26.73 1.48
N GLY A 143 8.69 27.15 2.03
CA GLY A 143 8.82 27.47 3.46
C GLY A 143 8.49 26.29 4.39
N LEU A 144 8.44 25.06 3.86
CA LEU A 144 8.12 23.84 4.58
C LEU A 144 9.42 23.17 5.04
N ILE A 145 9.71 23.38 6.32
CA ILE A 145 10.23 22.46 7.35
C ILE A 145 11.05 23.28 8.36
N GLN A 146 10.44 23.52 9.52
CA GLN A 146 11.11 23.81 10.79
C GLN A 146 10.97 22.60 11.73
N GLN A 147 10.99 21.38 11.18
CA GLN A 147 11.20 20.16 11.96
C GLN A 147 12.68 19.85 11.93
N THR A 148 13.34 20.22 13.02
CA THR A 148 14.64 19.70 13.50
C THR A 148 15.47 18.94 12.45
N HIS A 149 16.16 19.69 11.59
CA HIS A 149 17.44 19.22 11.08
C HIS A 149 18.37 19.06 12.29
N ALA A 150 18.44 17.86 12.86
CA ALA A 150 19.66 17.43 13.54
C ALA A 150 20.74 17.32 12.46
N SER A 151 21.31 18.49 12.15
CA SER A 151 22.60 18.70 11.53
C SER A 151 22.94 17.79 10.34
N PHE A 152 22.55 18.15 9.13
CA PHE A 152 23.44 17.95 7.99
C PHE A 152 23.27 19.07 6.96
N LEU A 153 24.39 19.75 6.71
CA LEU A 153 24.64 20.73 5.66
C LEU A 153 24.06 22.13 5.90
N SER A 154 24.80 22.90 6.70
CA SER A 154 24.85 24.34 6.50
C SER A 154 26.13 24.72 5.74
N HIS A 155 25.96 25.52 4.70
CA HIS A 155 26.91 26.38 3.98
C HIS A 155 27.75 25.79 2.84
N GLY A 156 27.46 26.27 1.63
CA GLY A 156 28.51 26.60 0.67
C GLY A 156 29.33 27.77 1.22
N SER A 157 30.66 27.64 1.07
CA SER A 157 31.73 28.54 1.52
C SER A 157 32.08 28.40 3.01
N THR A 158 33.32 27.98 3.26
CA THR A 158 34.01 27.81 4.55
C THR A 158 33.82 26.45 5.23
N LEU A 159 34.79 25.55 5.03
CA LEU A 159 34.91 24.27 5.70
C LEU A 159 35.24 24.53 7.19
N GLN A 160 34.22 24.79 8.03
CA GLN A 160 34.41 24.81 9.48
C GLN A 160 34.63 23.37 9.98
N LEU A 161 35.88 22.93 9.92
CA LEU A 161 36.32 21.68 10.54
C LEU A 161 36.25 21.88 12.07
N VAL A 162 35.26 21.25 12.73
CA VAL A 162 35.22 21.15 14.20
C VAL A 162 35.31 19.68 14.63
N GLY A 163 36.40 19.32 15.31
CA GLY A 163 36.68 17.95 15.76
C GLY A 163 38.02 17.81 16.49
N ASN A 164 38.22 16.76 17.28
CA ASN A 164 39.49 16.55 17.97
C ASN A 164 40.58 16.02 17.02
N ILE A 165 41.79 16.55 17.11
CA ILE A 165 42.97 16.07 16.36
C ILE A 165 43.76 15.12 17.26
N VAL A 166 43.98 13.90 16.79
CA VAL A 166 44.84 12.92 17.47
C VAL A 166 46.11 12.74 16.64
N VAL A 167 47.26 13.02 17.26
CA VAL A 167 48.58 12.75 16.68
C VAL A 167 49.18 11.56 17.42
N ALA A 168 49.43 10.47 16.70
CA ALA A 168 50.01 9.26 17.25
C ALA A 168 51.29 8.90 16.49
N GLN A 169 52.26 8.33 17.19
CA GLN A 169 53.44 7.77 16.56
C GLN A 169 53.23 6.27 16.38
N ASN A 170 53.40 5.75 15.16
CA ASN A 170 53.31 4.32 14.90
C ASN A 170 54.62 3.60 15.29
N GLY A 171 54.59 2.27 15.30
CA GLY A 171 55.76 1.43 15.67
C GLY A 171 56.98 1.58 14.75
N SER A 172 56.84 2.25 13.61
CA SER A 172 57.91 2.61 12.66
C SER A 172 58.41 4.06 12.84
N ASN A 173 58.10 4.70 13.97
CA ASN A 173 58.47 6.08 14.31
C ASN A 173 57.83 7.17 13.41
N GLU A 174 56.85 6.83 12.60
CA GLU A 174 56.14 7.79 11.75
C GLU A 174 54.98 8.43 12.52
N LEU A 175 54.75 9.72 12.27
CA LEU A 175 53.65 10.45 12.89
C LEU A 175 52.40 10.37 12.01
N LEU A 176 51.35 9.77 12.56
CA LEU A 176 50.03 9.69 11.96
C LEU A 176 49.11 10.70 12.62
N VAL A 177 48.31 11.38 11.81
CA VAL A 177 47.29 12.31 12.28
C VAL A 177 45.94 11.80 11.87
N THR A 178 45.01 11.78 12.83
CA THR A 178 43.61 11.52 12.56
C THR A 178 42.78 12.70 12.99
N TYR A 179 41.89 13.13 12.09
CA TYR A 179 40.94 14.19 12.30
C TYR A 179 39.55 13.72 11.85
N GLY A 180 38.64 13.48 12.79
CA GLY A 180 37.36 12.85 12.47
C GLY A 180 37.54 11.47 11.83
N ARG A 181 37.12 11.31 10.57
CA ARG A 181 37.32 10.08 9.76
C ARG A 181 38.51 10.14 8.80
N ILE A 182 39.27 11.24 8.81
CA ILE A 182 40.41 11.45 7.91
C ILE A 182 41.69 11.02 8.63
N THR A 183 42.47 10.13 8.00
CA THR A 183 43.77 9.69 8.50
C THR A 183 44.85 9.96 7.46
N GLY A 184 46.02 10.37 7.91
CA GLY A 184 47.12 10.73 7.02
C GLY A 184 48.47 10.74 7.73
N LYS A 185 49.53 10.76 6.94
CA LYS A 185 50.91 10.74 7.40
C LYS A 185 51.53 12.13 7.36
N LEU A 186 52.25 12.48 8.42
CA LEU A 186 52.95 13.76 8.48
C LEU A 186 54.33 13.70 7.86
N HIS A 187 54.59 14.67 7.00
CA HIS A 187 55.88 14.93 6.37
C HIS A 187 56.47 16.24 6.90
N LYS A 188 57.78 16.24 7.10
CA LYS A 188 58.51 17.42 7.54
C LYS A 188 58.75 18.36 6.36
N THR A 189 58.45 19.64 6.52
CA THR A 189 58.79 20.66 5.51
C THR A 189 60.15 21.30 5.79
N LYS A 190 60.59 22.21 4.90
CA LYS A 190 61.80 23.01 5.10
C LYS A 190 61.66 23.99 6.28
N ASP A 191 60.44 24.41 6.62
CA ASP A 191 60.16 25.15 7.86
C ASP A 191 60.03 24.14 9.02
N ARG A 192 60.79 24.36 10.09
CA ARG A 192 60.82 23.46 11.24
C ARG A 192 59.52 23.44 12.05
N ASN A 193 58.63 24.41 11.82
CA ASN A 193 57.35 24.52 12.52
C ASN A 193 56.15 24.11 11.66
N VAL A 194 56.38 23.75 10.39
CA VAL A 194 55.32 23.35 9.46
C VAL A 194 55.50 21.89 9.07
N LEU A 195 54.44 21.11 9.26
CA LEU A 195 54.32 19.73 8.79
C LEU A 195 53.22 19.64 7.73
N MET A 196 53.38 18.72 6.80
CA MET A 196 52.44 18.47 5.70
C MET A 196 51.77 17.13 5.93
N MET A 197 50.45 17.10 6.00
CA MET A 197 49.70 15.85 6.08
C MET A 197 49.41 15.32 4.68
N GLU A 198 49.97 14.17 4.34
CA GLU A 198 49.57 13.35 3.19
C GLU A 198 48.36 12.51 3.60
N ILE A 199 47.23 12.69 2.92
CA ILE A 199 45.95 12.09 3.29
C ILE A 199 45.81 10.72 2.61
N TYR A 200 45.38 9.69 3.35
CA TYR A 200 45.08 8.37 2.79
C TYR A 200 43.59 8.05 2.96
N GLY A 201 42.88 7.90 1.83
CA GLY A 201 41.50 7.41 1.79
C GLY A 201 40.40 8.47 1.95
N LEU A 202 39.22 8.13 1.40
CA LEU A 202 37.95 8.89 1.36
C LEU A 202 37.90 10.19 0.55
N PHE A 203 39.01 10.66 -0.04
CA PHE A 203 39.06 11.84 -0.92
C PHE A 203 39.75 11.62 -2.28
N ASP A 204 39.75 10.39 -2.81
CA ASP A 204 40.30 10.10 -4.16
C ASP A 204 39.44 10.66 -5.33
N PHE A 205 38.46 11.53 -5.07
CA PHE A 205 37.55 12.07 -6.09
C PHE A 205 38.06 13.32 -6.82
N TYR A 206 39.29 13.78 -6.57
CA TYR A 206 39.85 14.98 -7.22
C TYR A 206 41.27 14.82 -7.80
N ALA A 207 41.72 13.61 -8.12
CA ALA A 207 43.01 13.43 -8.81
C ALA A 207 42.81 12.74 -10.17
N HIS A 208 43.13 13.46 -11.25
CA HIS A 208 43.32 12.82 -12.55
C HIS A 208 44.62 11.99 -12.55
N PRO A 209 44.75 10.96 -13.42
CA PRO A 209 46.02 10.25 -13.57
C PRO A 209 47.11 11.21 -14.06
N GLY A 210 47.90 11.73 -13.12
CA GLY A 210 48.89 12.79 -13.36
C GLY A 210 48.94 13.88 -12.29
N ASP A 211 47.92 14.01 -11.42
CA ASP A 211 47.87 15.08 -10.42
C ASP A 211 48.47 14.69 -9.06
N SER A 212 49.17 15.66 -8.48
CA SER A 212 49.96 15.59 -7.24
C SER A 212 49.13 15.34 -5.97
N VAL A 213 49.69 14.53 -5.08
CA VAL A 213 49.27 14.31 -3.68
C VAL A 213 48.74 15.61 -3.04
N GLN A 214 47.52 15.58 -2.49
CA GLN A 214 46.97 16.72 -1.76
C GLN A 214 47.57 16.78 -0.35
N TYR A 215 47.99 17.97 0.08
CA TYR A 215 48.62 18.19 1.37
C TYR A 215 47.93 19.30 2.16
N LEU A 216 47.73 19.06 3.46
CA LEU A 216 47.30 20.08 4.42
C LEU A 216 48.52 20.65 5.16
N ASN A 217 48.62 21.98 5.24
CA ASN A 217 49.66 22.66 6.01
C ASN A 217 49.26 22.74 7.49
N MET A 218 50.13 22.22 8.35
CA MET A 218 49.96 22.20 9.80
C MET A 218 51.10 22.99 10.47
N THR A 219 50.79 24.14 11.04
CA THR A 219 51.77 24.99 11.71
C THR A 219 51.64 24.84 13.22
N PHE A 220 52.71 24.42 13.88
CA PHE A 220 52.76 24.30 15.34
C PHE A 220 53.44 25.52 15.95
N THR A 221 52.75 26.21 16.86
CA THR A 221 53.34 27.34 17.60
C THR A 221 53.99 26.87 18.90
N ARG A 222 55.17 27.44 19.16
CA ARG A 222 56.02 27.08 20.30
C ARG A 222 55.45 27.69 21.59
N GLY A 223 55.26 26.87 22.61
CA GLY A 223 54.86 27.33 23.95
C GLY A 223 56.05 27.53 24.89
N ASP A 224 55.77 28.07 26.07
CA ASP A 224 56.77 28.31 27.11
C ASP A 224 57.32 27.02 27.74
N GLN A 225 58.40 27.17 28.54
CA GLN A 225 59.50 26.23 28.79
C GLN A 225 59.19 24.76 29.16
N ASN A 226 57.95 24.39 29.44
CA ASN A 226 57.55 23.00 29.77
C ASN A 226 56.74 22.28 28.68
N VAL A 227 56.28 22.97 27.63
CA VAL A 227 55.55 22.35 26.50
C VAL A 227 56.03 22.94 25.17
N LYS A 228 56.79 22.16 24.41
CA LYS A 228 57.48 22.62 23.20
C LYS A 228 56.54 23.14 22.10
N TYR A 229 55.29 22.67 22.03
CA TYR A 229 54.25 23.14 21.09
C TYR A 229 52.88 23.12 21.76
N GLN A 230 52.16 24.25 21.77
CA GLN A 230 50.92 24.45 22.53
C GLN A 230 49.66 24.64 21.66
N GLN A 231 49.81 25.21 20.46
CA GLN A 231 48.71 25.39 19.53
C GLN A 231 49.06 24.85 18.15
N LEU A 232 48.03 24.38 17.45
CA LEU A 232 48.10 23.89 16.08
C LEU A 232 47.17 24.74 15.21
N LEU A 233 47.74 25.32 14.15
CA LEU A 233 47.00 25.96 13.06
C LEU A 233 46.89 25.01 11.86
N LEU A 234 45.67 24.83 11.37
CA LEU A 234 45.37 24.14 10.10
C LEU A 234 44.99 25.16 9.03
N ARG A 235 45.55 25.03 7.83
CA ARG A 235 45.19 25.83 6.63
C ARG A 235 45.07 24.95 5.38
N ALA A 236 43.97 25.12 4.65
CA ALA A 236 43.75 24.51 3.34
C ALA A 236 44.37 25.38 2.24
N THR A 237 45.57 25.02 1.78
CA THR A 237 46.31 25.67 0.67
C THR A 237 46.67 27.17 0.87
N THR A 238 47.61 27.67 0.09
CA THR A 238 48.48 28.80 0.48
C THR A 238 47.99 30.22 0.20
N GLU A 239 46.78 30.43 -0.31
CA GLU A 239 46.38 31.77 -0.78
C GLU A 239 45.10 32.37 -0.16
N ASP A 240 44.39 31.66 0.73
CA ASP A 240 43.20 32.22 1.39
C ASP A 240 43.30 32.22 2.94
N PRO A 241 43.34 33.39 3.61
CA PRO A 241 43.38 33.47 5.07
C PRO A 241 42.03 33.16 5.76
N ALA A 242 40.93 32.99 5.02
CA ALA A 242 39.59 32.84 5.58
C ALA A 242 39.31 31.50 6.30
N GLU A 243 40.12 30.46 6.08
CA GLU A 243 39.94 29.11 6.68
C GLU A 243 41.11 28.71 7.59
N THR A 244 41.34 29.45 8.69
CA THR A 244 42.33 29.08 9.70
C THR A 244 41.66 28.58 10.97
N LEU A 245 41.96 27.34 11.37
CA LEU A 245 41.44 26.74 12.61
C LEU A 245 42.56 26.59 13.64
N VAL A 246 42.26 26.94 14.89
CA VAL A 246 43.22 26.95 16.01
C VAL A 246 42.82 25.92 17.05
N TYR A 247 43.71 24.98 17.32
CA TYR A 247 43.52 23.92 18.31
C TYR A 247 44.48 24.09 19.48
N SER A 248 43.98 23.89 20.70
CA SER A 248 44.78 23.89 21.93
C SER A 248 45.09 22.46 22.36
N ARG A 249 46.34 22.19 22.75
CA ARG A 249 46.78 20.85 23.15
C ARG A 249 46.17 20.42 24.48
N THR A 250 45.44 19.29 24.49
CA THR A 250 45.05 18.55 25.68
C THR A 250 45.86 17.26 25.78
N ASN A 251 46.44 16.95 26.94
CA ASN A 251 47.18 15.70 27.14
C ASN A 251 46.20 14.59 27.50
N VAL A 252 46.02 13.61 26.61
CA VAL A 252 45.29 12.37 26.90
C VAL A 252 46.25 11.20 26.68
N SER A 253 46.52 10.43 27.74
CA SER A 253 47.36 9.24 27.68
C SER A 253 46.59 8.09 27.03
N ALA A 254 47.04 7.59 25.89
CA ALA A 254 46.47 6.38 25.29
C ALA A 254 46.94 5.12 26.05
N PRO A 255 46.06 4.15 26.36
CA PRO A 255 46.47 2.92 27.04
C PRO A 255 47.19 2.01 26.04
N THR A 256 48.45 1.69 26.32
CA THR A 256 49.22 0.66 25.61
C THR A 256 49.20 -0.64 26.43
N GLY A 257 49.00 -1.76 25.74
CA GLY A 257 48.58 -3.02 26.34
C GLY A 257 49.66 -3.86 27.04
N GLN A 258 49.14 -4.90 27.72
CA GLN A 258 49.79 -6.10 28.26
C GLN A 258 50.88 -5.93 29.34
N GLN A 259 50.52 -6.21 30.61
CA GLN A 259 51.21 -7.20 31.46
C GLN A 259 50.52 -7.40 32.84
N ARG A 260 50.23 -8.68 33.13
CA ARG A 260 50.25 -9.43 34.41
C ARG A 260 49.71 -8.81 35.71
N CYS A 261 48.80 -9.56 36.36
CA CYS A 261 48.43 -9.52 37.79
C CYS A 261 49.64 -9.26 38.73
N PRO A 262 49.43 -8.51 39.84
CA PRO A 262 48.92 -9.15 41.06
C PRO A 262 47.80 -8.39 41.80
N THR A 263 47.00 -9.19 42.51
CA THR A 263 46.32 -9.03 43.81
C THR A 263 46.40 -7.69 44.55
N VAL A 264 45.33 -7.40 45.32
CA VAL A 264 45.10 -6.34 46.35
C VAL A 264 44.19 -5.21 45.80
N LEU A 265 43.00 -4.86 46.33
CA LEU A 265 42.33 -5.18 47.57
C LEU A 265 40.80 -4.94 47.40
N THR A 266 40.04 -5.87 47.96
CA THR A 266 38.65 -5.78 48.41
C THR A 266 38.31 -4.45 49.08
N LEU A 267 37.35 -3.67 48.56
CA LEU A 267 36.45 -2.75 49.30
C LEU A 267 35.70 -1.85 48.30
N LEU A 268 34.59 -2.32 47.72
CA LEU A 268 33.50 -1.49 47.14
C LEU A 268 32.35 -2.37 46.57
N CYS A 269 32.02 -3.47 47.27
CA CYS A 269 31.02 -4.44 46.80
C CYS A 269 29.70 -4.39 47.59
N LEU A 270 29.32 -3.25 48.17
CA LEU A 270 28.19 -3.21 49.13
C LEU A 270 27.22 -2.02 49.05
N CYS A 271 27.23 -1.18 48.00
CA CYS A 271 26.29 -0.04 47.94
C CYS A 271 25.66 0.26 46.56
N SER A 272 25.53 -0.71 45.64
CA SER A 272 24.81 -0.48 44.37
C SER A 272 23.93 -1.65 43.91
N LEU A 273 23.60 -2.57 44.82
CA LEU A 273 22.63 -3.64 44.62
C LEU A 273 21.38 -3.40 45.45
N THR A 274 20.66 -2.31 45.16
CA THR A 274 19.25 -2.20 45.51
C THR A 274 18.52 -1.35 44.47
N LEU A 275 17.67 -2.03 43.70
CA LEU A 275 16.50 -1.49 43.00
C LEU A 275 16.77 -0.72 41.70
N TRP A 276 17.32 -1.41 40.70
CA TRP A 276 16.68 -1.33 39.38
C TRP A 276 15.54 -2.34 39.41
N THR A 277 14.43 -1.97 40.04
CA THR A 277 13.16 -2.55 39.60
C THR A 277 13.08 -2.16 38.13
N THR A 278 13.18 -3.14 37.24
CA THR A 278 12.60 -3.02 35.92
C THR A 278 11.19 -2.52 36.15
N ALA A 279 10.94 -1.22 35.95
CA ALA A 279 9.60 -0.79 35.64
C ALA A 279 9.17 -1.71 34.50
N ASP A 280 8.14 -2.53 34.73
CA ASP A 280 7.61 -3.43 33.70
C ASP A 280 7.52 -2.61 32.42
N GLY A 281 8.39 -2.93 31.46
CA GLY A 281 8.64 -2.14 30.25
C GLY A 281 7.51 -2.26 29.25
N LYS A 282 6.26 -2.18 29.74
CA LYS A 282 5.05 -2.27 28.95
C LYS A 282 5.00 -1.11 27.97
N VAL A 283 4.94 -1.42 26.69
CA VAL A 283 4.77 -0.42 25.64
C VAL A 283 3.33 0.09 25.63
N LEU A 284 2.35 -0.79 25.85
CA LEU A 284 0.92 -0.46 26.00
C LEU A 284 0.61 0.01 27.42
N THR A 285 1.17 1.16 27.80
CA THR A 285 0.88 1.77 29.11
C THR A 285 -0.59 2.22 29.22
N PRO A 286 -1.17 2.26 30.44
CA PRO A 286 -2.53 2.79 30.64
C PRO A 286 -2.69 4.23 30.11
N GLN A 287 -1.65 5.04 30.18
CA GLN A 287 -1.66 6.41 29.66
C GLN A 287 -1.76 6.42 28.13
N LEU A 288 -1.05 5.53 27.44
CA LEU A 288 -1.11 5.41 25.99
C LEU A 288 -2.49 4.89 25.54
N THR A 289 -2.98 3.81 26.15
CA THR A 289 -4.28 3.24 25.79
C THR A 289 -5.42 4.24 26.08
N SER A 290 -5.35 5.01 27.16
CA SER A 290 -6.34 6.07 27.46
C SER A 290 -6.34 7.18 26.40
N LYS A 291 -5.19 7.53 25.82
CA LYS A 291 -5.13 8.50 24.70
C LYS A 291 -5.82 7.95 23.45
N ILE A 292 -5.61 6.67 23.15
CA ILE A 292 -6.26 5.99 22.03
C ILE A 292 -7.77 5.92 22.27
N GLU A 293 -8.22 5.52 23.47
CA GLU A 293 -9.63 5.50 23.86
C GLU A 293 -10.29 6.87 23.65
N ALA A 294 -9.71 7.94 24.20
CA ALA A 294 -10.26 9.29 24.06
C ALA A 294 -10.34 9.76 22.59
N PHE A 295 -9.35 9.40 21.77
CA PHE A 295 -9.36 9.72 20.35
C PHE A 295 -10.50 8.98 19.61
N VAL A 296 -10.65 7.69 19.86
CA VAL A 296 -11.71 6.85 19.26
C VAL A 296 -13.10 7.30 19.72
N GLU A 297 -13.29 7.59 21.01
CA GLU A 297 -14.55 8.09 21.55
C GLU A 297 -14.97 9.42 20.92
N ASN A 298 -14.02 10.35 20.75
CA ASN A 298 -14.25 11.63 20.08
C ASN A 298 -14.70 11.42 18.62
N LEU A 299 -14.05 10.50 17.90
CA LEU A 299 -14.45 10.14 16.53
C LEU A 299 -15.82 9.51 16.47
N MET A 300 -16.10 8.54 17.34
CA MET A 300 -17.42 7.89 17.44
C MET A 300 -18.52 8.92 17.70
N GLN A 301 -18.27 9.91 18.56
CA GLN A 301 -19.23 10.97 18.87
C GLN A 301 -19.49 11.89 17.67
N CYS A 302 -18.44 12.44 17.04
CA CYS A 302 -18.63 13.41 15.96
C CYS A 302 -19.09 12.78 14.64
N ARG A 303 -18.74 11.51 14.39
CA ARG A 303 -19.20 10.74 13.23
C ARG A 303 -20.50 9.97 13.48
N LYS A 304 -21.08 10.05 14.68
CA LYS A 304 -22.31 9.33 15.08
C LYS A 304 -22.19 7.81 14.87
N GLY A 305 -21.02 7.24 15.17
CA GLY A 305 -20.76 5.81 15.05
C GLY A 305 -21.65 5.00 15.99
N VAL A 306 -22.08 3.80 15.56
CA VAL A 306 -22.97 2.94 16.36
C VAL A 306 -22.16 2.08 17.32
N GLY A 307 -21.30 1.22 16.77
CA GLY A 307 -20.46 0.31 17.54
C GLY A 307 -19.14 0.07 16.81
N LEU A 308 -18.05 0.00 17.56
CA LEU A 308 -16.70 -0.22 17.05
C LEU A 308 -15.92 -1.15 17.99
N SER A 309 -15.15 -2.06 17.42
CA SER A 309 -14.22 -2.94 18.11
C SER A 309 -12.80 -2.70 17.59
N LEU A 310 -11.82 -2.66 18.49
CA LEU A 310 -10.42 -2.32 18.21
C LEU A 310 -9.49 -3.32 18.90
N ALA A 311 -8.50 -3.81 18.17
CA ALA A 311 -7.35 -4.51 18.72
C ALA A 311 -6.06 -3.79 18.31
N VAL A 312 -5.13 -3.66 19.25
CA VAL A 312 -3.76 -3.17 19.05
C VAL A 312 -2.81 -4.20 19.62
N VAL A 313 -1.93 -4.74 18.78
CA VAL A 313 -0.88 -5.68 19.15
C VAL A 313 0.46 -4.99 18.98
N LYS A 314 1.31 -5.02 20.00
CA LYS A 314 2.65 -4.43 19.99
C LYS A 314 3.63 -5.43 20.60
N GLY A 315 4.39 -6.11 19.76
CA GLY A 315 5.15 -7.30 20.14
C GLY A 315 4.30 -8.30 20.88
N ASN A 316 4.70 -8.67 22.10
CA ASN A 316 3.97 -9.62 22.93
C ASN A 316 2.79 -9.02 23.70
N GLU A 317 2.55 -7.71 23.58
CA GLU A 317 1.46 -7.04 24.27
C GLU A 317 0.24 -6.88 23.36
N THR A 318 -0.94 -7.06 23.94
CA THR A 318 -2.22 -6.89 23.24
C THR A 318 -3.13 -6.02 24.09
N TRP A 319 -3.82 -5.10 23.44
CA TRP A 319 -4.90 -4.31 24.02
C TRP A 319 -6.10 -4.33 23.09
N THR A 320 -7.25 -4.76 23.61
CA THR A 320 -8.52 -4.85 22.88
C THR A 320 -9.60 -4.04 23.58
N ARG A 321 -10.48 -3.42 22.81
CA ARG A 321 -11.52 -2.54 23.34
C ARG A 321 -12.75 -2.48 22.44
N GLY A 322 -13.92 -2.46 23.06
CA GLY A 322 -15.20 -2.15 22.40
C GLY A 322 -15.67 -0.73 22.73
N PHE A 323 -16.35 -0.10 21.77
CA PHE A 323 -16.88 1.25 21.84
C PHE A 323 -18.32 1.28 21.31
N GLY A 324 -19.19 2.07 21.92
CA GLY A 324 -20.59 2.20 21.49
C GLY A 324 -21.44 0.96 21.77
N MET A 325 -22.44 0.73 20.92
CA MET A 325 -23.48 -0.28 21.13
C MET A 325 -23.43 -1.38 20.06
N ALA A 326 -23.47 -2.62 20.51
CA ALA A 326 -23.66 -3.79 19.66
C ALA A 326 -25.14 -3.98 19.29
N ASP A 327 -26.05 -3.58 20.19
CA ASP A 327 -27.49 -3.50 19.93
C ASP A 327 -28.07 -2.26 20.61
N LYS A 328 -28.56 -1.33 19.78
CA LYS A 328 -29.18 -0.07 20.22
C LYS A 328 -30.54 -0.27 20.89
N ALA A 329 -31.27 -1.34 20.56
CA ALA A 329 -32.60 -1.57 21.11
C ALA A 329 -32.53 -2.06 22.56
N SER A 330 -31.64 -3.02 22.85
CA SER A 330 -31.37 -3.49 24.22
C SER A 330 -30.39 -2.61 24.99
N GLY A 331 -29.62 -1.75 24.32
CA GLY A 331 -28.54 -0.97 24.92
C GLY A 331 -27.28 -1.80 25.22
N ARG A 332 -27.12 -2.96 24.57
CA ARG A 332 -25.96 -3.85 24.77
C ARG A 332 -24.69 -3.17 24.23
N PRO A 333 -23.65 -2.97 25.06
CA PRO A 333 -22.41 -2.35 24.63
C PRO A 333 -21.61 -3.29 23.73
N VAL A 334 -20.73 -2.74 22.90
CA VAL A 334 -19.67 -3.52 22.25
C VAL A 334 -18.61 -3.87 23.29
N THR A 335 -18.21 -5.14 23.33
CA THR A 335 -17.09 -5.68 24.10
C THR A 335 -15.96 -6.13 23.17
N SER A 336 -14.78 -6.45 23.72
CA SER A 336 -13.66 -7.01 22.95
C SER A 336 -13.98 -8.35 22.29
N SER A 337 -14.88 -9.13 22.88
CA SER A 337 -15.37 -10.42 22.39
C SER A 337 -16.58 -10.32 21.45
N THR A 338 -17.16 -9.13 21.29
CA THR A 338 -18.33 -8.95 20.40
C THR A 338 -17.92 -9.22 18.95
N LEU A 339 -18.70 -10.04 18.27
CA LEU A 339 -18.45 -10.42 16.89
C LEU A 339 -18.95 -9.39 15.89
N PHE A 340 -18.11 -9.10 14.91
CA PHE A 340 -18.44 -8.30 13.74
C PHE A 340 -18.25 -9.16 12.50
N TYR A 341 -19.12 -8.97 11.50
CA TYR A 341 -18.91 -9.55 10.17
C TYR A 341 -17.72 -8.85 9.52
N ILE A 342 -16.64 -9.58 9.22
CA ILE A 342 -15.37 -8.96 8.80
C ILE A 342 -15.24 -8.77 7.29
N ALA A 343 -16.28 -9.15 6.53
CA ALA A 343 -16.35 -8.93 5.09
C ALA A 343 -15.05 -9.39 4.39
N SER A 344 -14.52 -8.60 3.46
CA SER A 344 -13.38 -8.97 2.61
C SER A 344 -12.07 -9.28 3.34
N VAL A 345 -11.91 -8.96 4.64
CA VAL A 345 -10.78 -9.48 5.43
C VAL A 345 -10.75 -11.02 5.42
N THR A 346 -11.90 -11.67 5.20
CA THR A 346 -12.04 -13.11 4.96
C THR A 346 -11.10 -13.63 3.86
N LYS A 347 -10.79 -12.82 2.84
CA LYS A 347 -9.89 -13.21 1.75
C LYS A 347 -8.49 -13.55 2.25
N ALA A 348 -8.00 -12.85 3.28
CA ALA A 348 -6.72 -13.14 3.91
C ALA A 348 -6.71 -14.55 4.52
N PHE A 349 -7.79 -14.97 5.15
CA PHE A 349 -7.95 -16.33 5.70
C PHE A 349 -7.98 -17.39 4.59
N THR A 350 -8.75 -17.16 3.52
CA THR A 350 -8.80 -18.07 2.35
C THR A 350 -7.43 -18.22 1.68
N SER A 351 -6.71 -17.11 1.52
CA SER A 351 -5.36 -17.08 0.96
C SER A 351 -4.36 -17.83 1.84
N THR A 352 -4.38 -17.59 3.16
CA THR A 352 -3.56 -18.32 4.13
C THR A 352 -3.86 -19.81 4.13
N LEU A 353 -5.12 -20.21 4.07
CA LEU A 353 -5.52 -21.62 4.00
C LEU A 353 -4.93 -22.28 2.74
N LEU A 354 -5.03 -21.64 1.58
CA LEU A 354 -4.41 -22.16 0.36
C LEU A 354 -2.88 -22.24 0.46
N ALA A 355 -2.24 -21.27 1.12
CA ALA A 355 -0.79 -21.30 1.37
C ALA A 355 -0.40 -22.54 2.19
N MET A 356 -1.13 -22.83 3.27
CA MET A 356 -0.92 -24.01 4.11
C MET A 356 -1.08 -25.30 3.29
N LEU A 357 -2.15 -25.40 2.49
CA LEU A 357 -2.38 -26.56 1.63
C LEU A 357 -1.31 -26.73 0.55
N ILE A 358 -0.75 -25.63 0.04
CA ILE A 358 0.37 -25.64 -0.91
C ILE A 358 1.65 -26.15 -0.23
N GLU A 359 2.01 -25.65 0.95
CA GLU A 359 3.18 -26.11 1.70
C GLU A 359 3.07 -27.61 2.04
N ASP A 360 1.91 -28.04 2.54
CA ASP A 360 1.61 -29.45 2.84
C ASP A 360 1.71 -30.38 1.63
N SER A 361 1.47 -29.84 0.43
CA SER A 361 1.50 -30.62 -0.81
C SER A 361 2.91 -31.06 -1.22
N GLN A 362 3.95 -30.58 -0.54
CA GLN A 362 5.36 -30.91 -0.77
C GLN A 362 5.79 -30.77 -2.24
N GLY A 363 5.35 -29.68 -2.87
CA GLY A 363 5.69 -29.34 -4.26
C GLY A 363 4.76 -29.91 -5.32
N LYS A 364 3.72 -30.68 -4.93
CA LYS A 364 2.65 -31.10 -5.87
C LYS A 364 1.91 -29.89 -6.42
N TYR A 365 1.64 -28.90 -5.58
CA TYR A 365 0.97 -27.65 -5.94
C TYR A 365 1.86 -26.45 -5.64
N THR A 366 1.66 -25.38 -6.41
CA THR A 366 2.32 -24.09 -6.24
C THR A 366 1.33 -22.98 -6.57
N TRP A 367 1.67 -21.72 -6.26
CA TRP A 367 0.88 -20.58 -6.72
C TRP A 367 0.72 -20.53 -8.25
N GLN A 368 1.62 -21.13 -9.02
CA GLN A 368 1.59 -21.17 -10.48
C GLN A 368 0.80 -22.36 -11.02
N THR A 369 0.28 -23.25 -10.17
CA THR A 369 -0.53 -24.38 -10.62
C THR A 369 -1.80 -23.87 -11.32
N PRO A 370 -2.05 -24.29 -12.57
CA PRO A 370 -3.31 -24.05 -13.27
C PRO A 370 -4.51 -24.60 -12.49
N ILE A 371 -5.60 -23.86 -12.41
CA ILE A 371 -6.81 -24.30 -11.69
C ILE A 371 -7.39 -25.58 -12.31
N LYS A 372 -7.28 -25.73 -13.64
CA LYS A 372 -7.71 -26.92 -14.38
C LYS A 372 -6.98 -28.19 -13.91
N ASP A 373 -5.73 -28.10 -13.46
CA ASP A 373 -4.96 -29.26 -12.99
C ASP A 373 -5.42 -29.74 -11.60
N ILE A 374 -6.18 -28.91 -10.88
CA ILE A 374 -6.74 -29.22 -9.56
C ILE A 374 -8.19 -29.69 -9.70
N LEU A 375 -9.00 -28.96 -10.47
CA LEU A 375 -10.44 -29.17 -10.59
C LEU A 375 -10.84 -30.05 -11.78
N GLY A 376 -9.93 -30.33 -12.71
CA GLY A 376 -10.20 -31.15 -13.89
C GLY A 376 -11.33 -30.57 -14.76
N ASN A 377 -12.29 -31.43 -15.09
CA ASN A 377 -13.42 -31.08 -15.98
C ASN A 377 -14.49 -30.22 -15.31
N ASP A 378 -14.46 -30.06 -13.99
CA ASP A 378 -15.41 -29.25 -13.24
C ASP A 378 -15.11 -27.75 -13.37
N PHE A 379 -14.00 -27.39 -14.01
CA PHE A 379 -13.57 -26.02 -14.23
C PHE A 379 -13.52 -25.65 -15.70
N LYS A 380 -14.27 -24.61 -16.06
CA LYS A 380 -14.27 -24.00 -17.38
C LYS A 380 -14.56 -22.51 -17.28
N LEU A 381 -13.86 -21.72 -18.08
CA LEU A 381 -14.10 -20.30 -18.31
C LEU A 381 -14.61 -20.06 -19.74
N ALA A 382 -15.06 -18.85 -20.03
CA ALA A 382 -15.62 -18.49 -21.34
C ALA A 382 -14.63 -18.72 -22.51
N ASP A 383 -13.33 -18.66 -22.21
CA ASP A 383 -12.23 -18.84 -23.16
C ASP A 383 -11.36 -20.05 -22.76
N GLU A 384 -10.95 -20.85 -23.75
CA GLU A 384 -10.16 -22.07 -23.51
C GLU A 384 -8.73 -21.74 -23.07
N TYR A 385 -8.17 -20.63 -23.57
CA TYR A 385 -6.86 -20.18 -23.14
C TYR A 385 -6.88 -19.78 -21.65
N LEU A 386 -7.85 -18.97 -21.22
CA LEU A 386 -8.10 -18.69 -19.80
C LEU A 386 -8.30 -19.97 -18.99
N THR A 387 -9.15 -20.89 -19.46
CA THR A 387 -9.43 -22.16 -18.77
C THR A 387 -8.16 -22.96 -18.50
N SER A 388 -7.23 -22.98 -19.45
CA SER A 388 -5.97 -23.74 -19.34
C SER A 388 -4.83 -23.00 -18.64
N HIS A 389 -4.87 -21.67 -18.54
CA HIS A 389 -3.74 -20.86 -18.05
C HIS A 389 -4.00 -20.07 -16.77
N VAL A 390 -5.25 -19.93 -16.32
CA VAL A 390 -5.56 -19.30 -15.03
C VAL A 390 -5.02 -20.16 -13.89
N THR A 391 -4.22 -19.55 -13.03
CA THR A 391 -3.54 -20.20 -11.89
C THR A 391 -4.12 -19.76 -10.55
N ILE A 392 -3.75 -20.45 -9.45
CA ILE A 392 -4.06 -20.01 -8.07
C ILE A 392 -3.63 -18.55 -7.86
N ARG A 393 -2.43 -18.20 -8.35
CA ARG A 393 -1.90 -16.83 -8.30
C ARG A 393 -2.81 -15.83 -9.01
N ASP A 394 -3.38 -16.18 -10.16
CA ASP A 394 -4.19 -15.24 -10.94
C ASP A 394 -5.52 -14.92 -10.27
N ILE A 395 -6.15 -15.92 -9.65
CA ILE A 395 -7.45 -15.74 -8.96
C ILE A 395 -7.29 -14.95 -7.65
N LEU A 396 -6.22 -15.19 -6.88
CA LEU A 396 -5.95 -14.48 -5.63
C LEU A 396 -5.45 -13.04 -5.85
N LEU A 397 -4.82 -12.76 -6.99
CA LEU A 397 -4.32 -11.43 -7.35
C LEU A 397 -5.31 -10.61 -8.19
N HIS A 398 -6.56 -11.06 -8.34
CA HIS A 398 -7.60 -10.31 -9.05
C HIS A 398 -7.20 -9.90 -10.48
N ARG A 399 -6.55 -10.79 -11.24
CA ARG A 399 -5.97 -10.42 -12.56
C ARG A 399 -6.41 -11.34 -13.70
N THR A 400 -7.58 -11.93 -13.58
CA THR A 400 -8.14 -12.85 -14.60
C THR A 400 -8.68 -12.12 -15.82
N GLY A 401 -8.98 -10.82 -15.72
CA GLY A 401 -9.63 -10.06 -16.80
C GLY A 401 -11.11 -10.39 -16.97
N LEU A 402 -11.71 -11.10 -16.01
CA LEU A 402 -13.14 -11.43 -15.99
C LEU A 402 -13.94 -10.36 -15.25
N THR A 403 -15.15 -10.08 -15.74
CA THR A 403 -16.10 -9.15 -15.14
C THR A 403 -16.36 -9.47 -13.67
N SER A 404 -16.58 -8.44 -12.85
CA SER A 404 -17.13 -8.57 -11.50
C SER A 404 -18.59 -8.07 -11.51
N SER A 405 -19.37 -8.29 -10.45
CA SER A 405 -20.66 -7.61 -10.31
C SER A 405 -21.08 -7.54 -8.85
N GLY A 406 -21.21 -6.31 -8.34
CA GLY A 406 -21.69 -6.07 -6.98
C GLY A 406 -23.18 -6.41 -6.80
N ILE A 407 -24.03 -6.12 -7.80
CA ILE A 407 -25.49 -6.32 -7.65
C ILE A 407 -25.88 -7.80 -7.60
N ALA A 408 -25.14 -8.67 -8.30
CA ALA A 408 -25.36 -10.10 -8.24
C ALA A 408 -25.09 -10.66 -6.82
N LEU A 409 -24.06 -10.16 -6.14
CA LEU A 409 -23.78 -10.52 -4.75
C LEU A 409 -24.94 -10.13 -3.82
N LEU A 410 -25.59 -8.99 -4.06
CA LEU A 410 -26.77 -8.56 -3.28
C LEU A 410 -28.02 -9.39 -3.59
N SER A 411 -28.23 -9.74 -4.86
CA SER A 411 -29.33 -10.62 -5.26
C SER A 411 -29.24 -11.99 -4.59
N GLY A 412 -28.03 -12.44 -4.31
CA GLY A 412 -27.71 -13.73 -3.71
C GLY A 412 -27.97 -14.90 -4.65
N PHE A 413 -27.32 -16.03 -4.39
CA PHE A 413 -27.64 -17.29 -5.07
C PHE A 413 -28.71 -18.04 -4.29
N PRO A 414 -29.47 -18.94 -4.96
CA PRO A 414 -30.28 -19.91 -4.26
C PRO A 414 -29.40 -20.70 -3.28
N PRO A 415 -29.82 -20.91 -2.01
CA PRO A 415 -29.02 -21.63 -1.00
C PRO A 415 -28.61 -23.05 -1.40
N THR A 416 -29.28 -23.63 -2.41
CA THR A 416 -29.01 -24.97 -2.93
C THR A 416 -27.86 -25.03 -3.94
N VAL A 417 -27.36 -23.89 -4.42
CA VAL A 417 -26.27 -23.85 -5.42
C VAL A 417 -24.93 -24.08 -4.72
N THR A 418 -24.32 -25.24 -4.94
CA THR A 418 -23.00 -25.56 -4.35
C THR A 418 -21.85 -24.77 -5.00
N ARG A 419 -20.70 -24.64 -4.32
CA ARG A 419 -19.48 -24.05 -4.91
C ARG A 419 -19.01 -24.76 -6.17
N GLU A 420 -19.24 -26.07 -6.28
CA GLU A 420 -18.96 -26.84 -7.51
C GLU A 420 -19.88 -26.41 -8.66
N GLN A 421 -21.19 -26.29 -8.41
CA GLN A 421 -22.14 -25.82 -9.41
C GLN A 421 -21.87 -24.37 -9.81
N PHE A 422 -21.49 -23.52 -8.85
CA PHE A 422 -21.04 -22.15 -9.12
C PHE A 422 -19.79 -22.12 -9.99
N THR A 423 -18.78 -22.93 -9.67
CA THR A 423 -17.54 -23.05 -10.44
C THR A 423 -17.82 -23.44 -11.89
N ASN A 424 -18.72 -24.39 -12.11
CA ASN A 424 -19.15 -24.78 -13.46
C ASN A 424 -19.84 -23.64 -14.23
N ARG A 425 -20.49 -22.70 -13.54
CA ARG A 425 -21.16 -21.56 -14.19
C ARG A 425 -20.19 -20.44 -14.58
N LEU A 426 -18.96 -20.42 -14.05
CA LEU A 426 -17.96 -19.39 -14.39
C LEU A 426 -17.62 -19.35 -15.90
N GLN A 427 -17.93 -20.41 -16.64
CA GLN A 427 -17.83 -20.43 -18.11
C GLN A 427 -18.71 -19.40 -18.82
N TYR A 428 -19.74 -18.87 -18.14
CA TYR A 428 -20.62 -17.84 -18.65
C TYR A 428 -20.20 -16.43 -18.24
N LEU A 429 -19.08 -16.30 -17.52
CA LEU A 429 -18.61 -15.02 -17.05
C LEU A 429 -17.87 -14.27 -18.18
N PRO A 430 -18.34 -13.08 -18.58
CA PRO A 430 -17.73 -12.36 -19.69
C PRO A 430 -16.37 -11.77 -19.29
N PRO A 431 -15.45 -11.56 -20.26
CA PRO A 431 -14.25 -10.79 -20.05
C PRO A 431 -14.58 -9.30 -19.90
N SER A 432 -13.92 -8.62 -18.96
CA SER A 432 -13.92 -7.16 -18.80
C SER A 432 -12.61 -6.51 -19.26
N GLY A 433 -11.57 -7.32 -19.50
CA GLY A 433 -10.26 -6.86 -19.93
C GLY A 433 -9.36 -8.01 -20.35
N LEU A 434 -8.10 -7.69 -20.63
CA LEU A 434 -7.09 -8.69 -21.00
C LEU A 434 -6.59 -9.46 -19.78
N PHE A 435 -6.30 -10.74 -19.96
CA PHE A 435 -5.72 -11.59 -18.92
C PHE A 435 -4.39 -11.03 -18.41
N ARG A 436 -4.25 -10.89 -17.08
CA ARG A 436 -3.06 -10.37 -16.38
C ARG A 436 -2.68 -8.91 -16.66
N ASP A 437 -3.47 -8.17 -17.43
CA ASP A 437 -3.17 -6.77 -17.79
C ASP A 437 -3.31 -5.82 -16.60
N LYS A 438 -4.40 -5.95 -15.83
CA LYS A 438 -4.74 -5.04 -14.73
C LYS A 438 -5.33 -5.78 -13.53
N PHE A 439 -5.29 -5.11 -12.39
CA PHE A 439 -6.08 -5.46 -11.23
C PHE A 439 -7.57 -5.23 -11.51
N ASN A 440 -8.40 -6.26 -11.28
CA ASN A 440 -9.85 -6.20 -11.32
C ASN A 440 -10.43 -6.99 -10.13
N TYR A 441 -10.77 -6.29 -9.05
CA TYR A 441 -11.28 -6.89 -7.82
C TYR A 441 -12.50 -7.77 -8.10
N ASN A 442 -12.44 -9.04 -7.71
CA ASN A 442 -13.44 -10.03 -8.11
C ASN A 442 -13.68 -11.06 -7.00
N ASN A 443 -14.84 -10.97 -6.34
CA ASN A 443 -15.23 -11.86 -5.23
C ASN A 443 -15.41 -13.32 -5.69
N TRP A 444 -15.87 -13.53 -6.92
CA TRP A 444 -16.15 -14.86 -7.45
C TRP A 444 -14.89 -15.69 -7.64
N MET A 445 -13.75 -15.03 -7.87
CA MET A 445 -12.45 -15.67 -7.93
C MET A 445 -12.03 -16.19 -6.54
N TYR A 446 -12.53 -15.61 -5.45
CA TYR A 446 -12.35 -16.13 -4.10
C TYR A 446 -13.33 -17.26 -3.78
N ALA A 447 -14.57 -17.23 -4.27
CA ALA A 447 -15.45 -18.40 -4.20
C ALA A 447 -14.84 -19.62 -4.90
N LEU A 448 -14.23 -19.40 -6.09
CA LEU A 448 -13.40 -20.40 -6.78
C LEU A 448 -12.19 -20.84 -5.94
N ALA A 449 -11.49 -19.90 -5.29
CA ALA A 449 -10.39 -20.22 -4.39
C ALA A 449 -10.82 -21.13 -3.22
N GLY A 450 -12.03 -20.92 -2.68
CA GLY A 450 -12.63 -21.83 -1.71
C GLY A 450 -12.85 -23.23 -2.29
N ARG A 451 -13.39 -23.35 -3.51
CA ARG A 451 -13.54 -24.66 -4.18
C ARG A 451 -12.19 -25.35 -4.40
N VAL A 452 -11.15 -24.60 -4.75
CA VAL A 452 -9.78 -25.12 -4.88
C VAL A 452 -9.29 -25.66 -3.53
N ALA A 453 -9.50 -24.92 -2.44
CA ALA A 453 -9.15 -25.36 -1.10
C ALA A 453 -9.91 -26.64 -0.70
N GLU A 454 -11.20 -26.74 -1.03
CA GLU A 454 -12.01 -27.94 -0.76
C GLU A 454 -11.42 -29.20 -1.42
N VAL A 455 -11.05 -29.10 -2.70
CA VAL A 455 -10.49 -30.23 -3.45
C VAL A 455 -9.07 -30.58 -2.98
N MET A 456 -8.25 -29.58 -2.66
CA MET A 456 -6.89 -29.79 -2.16
C MET A 456 -6.88 -30.38 -0.73
N GLY A 457 -7.76 -29.88 0.14
CA GLY A 457 -7.82 -30.24 1.56
C GLY A 457 -8.74 -31.41 1.89
N GLY A 458 -9.63 -31.81 0.98
CA GLY A 458 -10.53 -32.96 1.16
C GLY A 458 -11.68 -32.74 2.15
N ALA A 459 -11.97 -31.49 2.52
CA ALA A 459 -13.05 -31.08 3.43
C ALA A 459 -13.64 -29.74 2.97
N SER A 460 -14.78 -29.32 3.55
CA SER A 460 -15.34 -28.01 3.21
C SER A 460 -14.38 -26.87 3.58
N TRP A 461 -14.47 -25.72 2.89
CA TRP A 461 -13.66 -24.54 3.20
C TRP A 461 -13.85 -24.10 4.67
N GLU A 462 -15.09 -24.19 5.16
CA GLU A 462 -15.49 -23.88 6.52
C GLU A 462 -14.79 -24.77 7.56
N GLU A 463 -14.80 -26.10 7.34
CA GLU A 463 -14.13 -27.06 8.21
C GLU A 463 -12.61 -26.86 8.19
N LEU A 464 -12.04 -26.61 7.01
CA LEU A 464 -10.61 -26.37 6.85
C LEU A 464 -10.17 -25.10 7.57
N LEU A 465 -10.93 -24.00 7.50
CA LEU A 465 -10.64 -22.80 8.28
C LEU A 465 -10.63 -23.09 9.79
N HIS A 466 -11.63 -23.81 10.28
CA HIS A 466 -11.70 -24.14 11.70
C HIS A 466 -10.51 -25.00 12.13
N GLN A 467 -10.20 -26.07 11.39
CA GLN A 467 -9.14 -27.02 11.72
C GLN A 467 -7.73 -26.43 11.60
N ARG A 468 -7.50 -25.59 10.58
CA ARG A 468 -6.15 -25.14 10.20
C ARG A 468 -5.80 -23.76 10.73
N ILE A 469 -6.81 -22.94 11.05
CA ILE A 469 -6.60 -21.55 11.47
C ILE A 469 -7.25 -21.26 12.82
N PHE A 470 -8.58 -21.37 12.94
CA PHE A 470 -9.26 -20.91 14.15
C PHE A 470 -8.85 -21.72 15.39
N TYR A 471 -8.85 -23.05 15.29
CA TYR A 471 -8.50 -23.91 16.40
C TYR A 471 -7.01 -23.76 16.82
N PRO A 472 -6.02 -23.83 15.92
CA PRO A 472 -4.60 -23.69 16.30
C PRO A 472 -4.23 -22.30 16.83
N LEU A 473 -4.95 -21.25 16.43
CA LEU A 473 -4.75 -19.89 16.94
C LEU A 473 -5.66 -19.55 18.13
N GLN A 474 -6.43 -20.51 18.61
CA GLN A 474 -7.36 -20.35 19.73
C GLN A 474 -8.38 -19.22 19.51
N MET A 475 -8.81 -19.01 18.25
CA MET A 475 -9.81 -18.03 17.84
C MET A 475 -11.23 -18.57 18.07
N ASN A 476 -11.60 -18.74 19.34
CA ASN A 476 -12.76 -19.51 19.77
C ASN A 476 -14.12 -18.86 19.45
N ASP A 477 -14.17 -17.53 19.27
CA ASP A 477 -15.42 -16.83 18.94
C ASP A 477 -15.66 -16.77 17.42
N SER A 478 -14.57 -16.81 16.66
CA SER A 478 -14.57 -16.64 15.20
C SER A 478 -15.26 -17.79 14.49
N ARG A 479 -16.07 -17.45 13.47
CA ARG A 479 -16.88 -18.43 12.74
C ARG A 479 -17.24 -17.97 11.34
N VAL A 480 -17.51 -18.93 10.46
CA VAL A 480 -18.09 -18.66 9.15
C VAL A 480 -19.59 -18.43 9.28
N THR A 481 -20.09 -17.42 8.60
CA THR A 481 -21.51 -17.09 8.40
C THR A 481 -21.88 -17.47 6.95
N GLY A 482 -23.13 -17.82 6.63
CA GLY A 482 -23.50 -18.09 5.22
C GLY A 482 -24.57 -19.16 4.98
N TYR A 483 -24.50 -20.29 5.69
CA TYR A 483 -25.33 -21.46 5.38
C TYR A 483 -26.41 -21.75 6.44
N ASN A 484 -26.06 -21.82 7.73
CA ASN A 484 -26.96 -22.18 8.84
C ASN A 484 -26.62 -21.49 10.17
N VAL A 485 -25.86 -20.39 10.14
CA VAL A 485 -25.53 -19.68 11.37
C VAL A 485 -26.70 -18.78 11.73
N GLU A 486 -27.45 -19.20 12.74
CA GLU A 486 -28.27 -18.28 13.51
C GLU A 486 -27.30 -17.27 14.13
N VAL A 487 -27.46 -16.01 13.76
CA VAL A 487 -26.77 -14.92 14.42
C VAL A 487 -27.35 -14.86 15.82
N ASP A 488 -26.65 -15.49 16.76
CA ASP A 488 -26.92 -15.33 18.17
C ASP A 488 -26.80 -13.84 18.50
N ALA A 489 -27.97 -13.21 18.71
CA ALA A 489 -28.08 -11.78 18.94
C ALA A 489 -27.35 -11.34 20.21
N ASP A 490 -26.96 -12.28 21.09
CA ASP A 490 -26.35 -11.97 22.38
C ASP A 490 -24.84 -11.66 22.27
N ASN A 491 -24.15 -12.14 21.22
CA ASN A 491 -22.70 -11.89 21.03
C ASN A 491 -22.32 -11.26 19.67
N PHE A 492 -23.30 -10.85 18.86
CA PHE A 492 -23.03 -10.20 17.56
C PHE A 492 -23.31 -8.70 17.60
N ALA A 493 -22.49 -7.87 17.00
CA ALA A 493 -22.84 -6.47 16.74
C ALA A 493 -23.87 -6.43 15.61
N LEU A 494 -25.09 -5.97 15.88
CA LEU A 494 -26.19 -6.00 14.92
C LEU A 494 -25.97 -5.04 13.74
N PRO A 495 -26.52 -5.34 12.55
CA PRO A 495 -26.19 -4.62 11.33
C PRO A 495 -26.99 -3.32 11.25
N TYR A 496 -26.38 -2.19 11.60
CA TYR A 496 -27.02 -0.89 11.47
C TYR A 496 -26.63 -0.18 10.17
N VAL A 497 -27.60 0.45 9.51
CA VAL A 497 -27.41 1.29 8.31
C VAL A 497 -28.06 2.65 8.48
N GLN A 498 -27.57 3.66 7.77
CA GLN A 498 -28.22 4.95 7.69
C GLN A 498 -29.19 4.96 6.51
N LEU A 499 -30.45 5.24 6.80
CA LEU A 499 -31.50 5.42 5.81
C LEU A 499 -32.23 6.73 6.11
N ARG A 500 -32.19 7.70 5.18
CA ARG A 500 -32.89 8.99 5.30
C ARG A 500 -32.61 9.68 6.64
N ASN A 501 -31.33 9.86 6.95
CA ASN A 501 -30.83 10.43 8.21
C ASN A 501 -31.18 9.67 9.50
N LYS A 502 -31.64 8.43 9.41
CA LYS A 502 -31.94 7.58 10.56
C LYS A 502 -31.12 6.30 10.54
N ILE A 503 -30.55 5.97 11.69
CA ILE A 503 -29.89 4.68 11.89
C ILE A 503 -30.98 3.64 12.12
N VAL A 504 -31.08 2.67 11.22
CA VAL A 504 -32.05 1.57 11.26
C VAL A 504 -31.34 0.23 11.26
N LEU A 505 -31.99 -0.78 11.84
CA LEU A 505 -31.51 -2.16 11.81
C LEU A 505 -31.74 -2.74 10.39
N SER A 506 -30.70 -3.32 9.81
CA SER A 506 -30.76 -4.05 8.54
C SER A 506 -31.17 -5.51 8.78
N ASP A 507 -31.69 -6.15 7.74
CA ASP A 507 -32.16 -7.53 7.84
C ASP A 507 -30.99 -8.53 7.91
N PRO A 508 -31.01 -9.53 8.82
CA PRO A 508 -29.96 -10.55 8.93
C PRO A 508 -29.73 -11.39 7.66
N VAL A 509 -30.61 -11.35 6.66
CA VAL A 509 -30.41 -12.01 5.36
C VAL A 509 -29.09 -11.61 4.70
N ILE A 510 -28.52 -10.46 5.07
CA ILE A 510 -27.23 -9.99 4.58
C ILE A 510 -26.09 -10.98 4.84
N TYR A 511 -26.16 -11.82 5.88
CA TYR A 511 -25.10 -12.80 6.16
C TYR A 511 -25.15 -14.02 5.25
N LYS A 512 -26.22 -14.20 4.46
CA LYS A 512 -26.40 -15.35 3.57
C LYS A 512 -25.72 -15.08 2.23
N THR A 513 -24.40 -15.20 2.17
CA THR A 513 -23.60 -14.88 0.98
C THR A 513 -23.22 -16.10 0.14
N HIS A 514 -23.80 -17.28 0.41
CA HIS A 514 -23.54 -18.50 -0.34
C HIS A 514 -23.62 -18.32 -1.86
N PRO A 515 -22.67 -18.85 -2.66
CA PRO A 515 -21.48 -19.62 -2.30
C PRO A 515 -20.18 -18.79 -2.14
N ASP A 516 -20.32 -17.47 -2.01
CA ASP A 516 -19.21 -16.50 -1.95
C ASP A 516 -18.57 -16.36 -0.55
N GLU A 517 -18.86 -17.26 0.40
CA GLU A 517 -18.31 -17.19 1.76
C GLU A 517 -16.78 -17.01 1.82
N PRO A 518 -15.97 -17.70 0.99
CA PRO A 518 -14.52 -17.55 0.99
C PRO A 518 -14.04 -16.14 0.61
N ALA A 519 -14.92 -15.30 0.06
CA ALA A 519 -14.64 -13.92 -0.26
C ALA A 519 -14.99 -12.96 0.88
N GLY A 520 -15.85 -13.34 1.84
CA GLY A 520 -16.43 -12.33 2.72
C GLY A 520 -17.12 -12.76 4.01
N ALA A 521 -17.30 -14.05 4.30
CA ALA A 521 -18.29 -14.45 5.30
C ALA A 521 -17.75 -14.90 6.66
N ILE A 522 -16.58 -14.45 7.10
CA ILE A 522 -16.14 -14.65 8.49
C ILE A 522 -16.77 -13.58 9.39
N ALA A 523 -17.11 -13.98 10.61
CA ALA A 523 -17.30 -13.07 11.74
C ALA A 523 -16.22 -13.32 12.80
N SER A 524 -15.66 -12.25 13.36
CA SER A 524 -14.58 -12.32 14.35
C SER A 524 -14.66 -11.16 15.36
N SER A 525 -13.91 -11.27 16.45
CA SER A 525 -13.86 -10.32 17.57
C SER A 525 -12.47 -9.64 17.65
N ALA A 526 -12.33 -8.57 18.43
CA ALA A 526 -11.02 -7.96 18.64
C ALA A 526 -10.06 -8.93 19.34
N ASP A 527 -10.55 -9.73 20.30
CA ASP A 527 -9.75 -10.70 21.03
C ASP A 527 -9.18 -11.81 20.12
N ASP A 528 -9.98 -12.29 19.17
CA ASP A 528 -9.51 -13.30 18.21
C ASP A 528 -8.62 -12.70 17.12
N MET A 529 -8.98 -11.53 16.60
CA MET A 529 -8.15 -10.87 15.59
C MET A 529 -6.80 -10.40 16.15
N ALA A 530 -6.69 -10.15 17.46
CA ALA A 530 -5.40 -9.92 18.10
C ALA A 530 -4.49 -11.15 18.03
N LYS A 531 -5.03 -12.37 18.21
CA LYS A 531 -4.27 -13.63 18.08
C LYS A 531 -3.80 -13.82 16.64
N TRP A 532 -4.68 -13.56 15.67
CA TRP A 532 -4.35 -13.58 14.25
C TRP A 532 -3.24 -12.59 13.89
N LEU A 533 -3.32 -11.35 14.38
CA LEU A 533 -2.29 -10.32 14.18
C LEU A 533 -0.96 -10.72 14.83
N SER A 534 -1.00 -11.22 16.06
CA SER A 534 0.18 -11.70 16.78
C SER A 534 0.87 -12.83 16.00
N TRP A 535 0.13 -13.78 15.44
CA TRP A 535 0.67 -14.85 14.59
C TRP A 535 1.42 -14.32 13.36
N HIS A 536 0.86 -13.30 12.69
CA HIS A 536 1.52 -12.65 11.55
C HIS A 536 2.80 -11.90 11.95
N LEU A 537 2.78 -11.19 13.09
CA LEU A 537 3.95 -10.47 13.62
C LEU A 537 5.05 -11.43 14.07
N HIS A 538 4.69 -12.56 14.66
CA HIS A 538 5.60 -13.63 15.06
C HIS A 538 6.00 -14.58 13.92
N GLY A 539 5.79 -14.16 12.66
CA GLY A 539 6.35 -14.86 11.50
C GLY A 539 5.76 -16.25 11.25
N GLY A 540 4.53 -16.51 11.68
CA GLY A 540 3.82 -17.76 11.42
C GLY A 540 3.82 -18.75 12.59
N VAL A 541 4.31 -18.32 13.76
CA VAL A 541 4.40 -19.13 14.98
C VAL A 541 3.23 -18.86 15.92
N THR A 542 2.58 -19.90 16.42
CA THR A 542 1.50 -19.79 17.43
C THR A 542 2.04 -19.42 18.80
N SER A 543 1.15 -19.06 19.73
CA SER A 543 1.51 -18.85 21.14
C SER A 543 2.11 -20.09 21.81
N ASP A 544 1.77 -21.28 21.32
CA ASP A 544 2.24 -22.56 21.84
C ASP A 544 3.58 -22.99 21.20
N GLY A 545 4.08 -22.23 20.22
CA GLY A 545 5.36 -22.45 19.55
C GLY A 545 5.28 -23.24 18.24
N ASP A 546 4.07 -23.62 17.80
CA ASP A 546 3.88 -24.36 16.55
C ASP A 546 4.02 -23.44 15.33
N VAL A 547 4.67 -23.91 14.27
CA VAL A 547 4.78 -23.19 13.00
C VAL A 547 3.63 -23.61 12.10
N LEU A 548 2.64 -22.74 11.88
CA LEU A 548 1.50 -23.05 11.00
C LEU A 548 1.79 -22.76 9.52
N LEU A 549 2.65 -21.78 9.25
CA LEU A 549 3.08 -21.41 7.91
C LEU A 549 4.49 -20.83 7.99
N SER A 550 5.36 -21.16 7.03
CA SER A 550 6.72 -20.65 7.08
C SER A 550 6.78 -19.11 6.92
N THR A 551 7.74 -18.47 7.59
CA THR A 551 7.97 -17.02 7.48
C THR A 551 8.26 -16.60 6.04
N THR A 552 8.91 -17.46 5.25
CA THR A 552 9.18 -17.23 3.82
C THR A 552 7.90 -17.17 3.02
N THR A 553 6.97 -18.10 3.23
CA THR A 553 5.68 -18.09 2.54
C THR A 553 4.81 -16.91 2.96
N LEU A 554 4.80 -16.55 4.24
CA LEU A 554 4.13 -15.31 4.68
C LEU A 554 4.69 -14.08 3.96
N GLN A 555 6.02 -13.96 3.86
CA GLN A 555 6.64 -12.86 3.15
C GLN A 555 6.28 -12.85 1.66
N ASP A 556 6.19 -14.03 1.04
CA ASP A 556 5.75 -14.18 -0.34
C ASP A 556 4.30 -13.73 -0.55
N MET A 557 3.42 -13.98 0.43
CA MET A 557 2.03 -13.53 0.43
C MET A 557 1.89 -12.02 0.52
N TYR A 558 2.72 -11.36 1.33
CA TYR A 558 2.68 -9.90 1.48
C TYR A 558 3.34 -9.17 0.31
N THR A 559 4.18 -9.85 -0.46
CA THR A 559 4.92 -9.22 -1.55
C THR A 559 3.94 -8.70 -2.62
N PRO A 560 3.99 -7.40 -2.97
CA PRO A 560 3.18 -6.86 -4.05
C PRO A 560 3.48 -7.54 -5.38
N ARG A 561 2.44 -8.00 -6.07
CA ARG A 561 2.54 -8.69 -7.37
C ARG A 561 1.70 -8.05 -8.47
N VAL A 562 0.75 -7.20 -8.11
CA VAL A 562 -0.07 -6.40 -9.02
C VAL A 562 -0.16 -4.97 -8.48
N ILE A 563 -0.12 -4.00 -9.38
CA ILE A 563 -0.30 -2.58 -9.05
C ILE A 563 -1.82 -2.31 -8.98
N THR A 564 -2.32 -1.82 -7.84
CA THR A 564 -3.76 -1.57 -7.60
C THR A 564 -4.20 -0.16 -7.91
N SER A 565 -3.31 0.80 -7.72
CA SER A 565 -3.53 2.19 -8.10
C SER A 565 -2.74 2.47 -9.36
N SER A 566 -3.37 2.98 -10.41
CA SER A 566 -2.65 3.69 -11.47
C SER A 566 -2.08 4.95 -10.82
N LEU A 567 -0.99 4.84 -10.04
CA LEU A 567 -0.41 5.91 -9.25
C LEU A 567 -0.30 7.14 -10.15
N PRO A 568 -1.23 8.11 -10.07
CA PRO A 568 -0.96 9.38 -10.68
C PRO A 568 0.25 9.86 -9.90
N LEU A 569 1.34 10.18 -10.60
CA LEU A 569 2.49 10.82 -9.98
C LEU A 569 2.05 12.20 -9.54
N GLN A 570 1.41 12.25 -8.39
CA GLN A 570 0.89 13.43 -7.72
C GLN A 570 1.43 13.44 -6.30
N LYS A 571 1.74 14.63 -5.83
CA LYS A 571 1.99 14.92 -4.42
C LYS A 571 0.94 14.29 -3.51
N SER A 572 1.38 13.76 -2.37
CA SER A 572 0.49 13.29 -1.30
C SER A 572 -0.55 14.37 -0.98
N LYS A 573 -1.82 13.95 -0.85
CA LYS A 573 -2.92 14.85 -0.49
C LYS A 573 -2.79 15.33 0.96
N TYR A 574 -2.24 14.49 1.84
CA TYR A 574 -2.10 14.75 3.28
C TYR A 574 -0.69 15.24 3.64
N PRO A 575 -0.50 15.93 4.80
CA PRO A 575 0.81 16.38 5.28
C PRO A 575 1.81 15.25 5.44
N VAL A 576 1.29 14.07 5.78
CA VAL A 576 2.05 12.84 5.93
C VAL A 576 1.74 11.93 4.75
N THR A 577 2.79 11.35 4.16
CA THR A 577 2.62 10.45 3.00
C THR A 577 1.95 9.16 3.43
N TYR A 578 0.79 8.85 2.83
CA TYR A 578 0.12 7.56 2.89
C TYR A 578 -0.24 7.10 1.49
N GLU A 579 0.31 5.96 1.05
CA GLU A 579 0.11 5.51 -0.32
C GLU A 579 0.06 4.01 -0.45
N THR A 580 -0.98 3.52 -1.13
CA THR A 580 -1.13 2.13 -1.56
C THR A 580 -0.56 1.96 -2.96
N PHE A 581 0.32 0.97 -3.13
CA PHE A 581 1.02 0.75 -4.39
C PHE A 581 0.89 -0.67 -4.96
N GLY A 582 0.39 -1.65 -4.21
CA GLY A 582 0.14 -2.95 -4.80
C GLY A 582 -0.60 -3.96 -3.93
N TYR A 583 -0.88 -5.11 -4.54
CA TYR A 583 -1.60 -6.26 -3.99
C TYR A 583 -0.75 -7.52 -4.06
N GLY A 584 -0.64 -8.24 -2.95
CA GLY A 584 -0.14 -9.60 -2.79
C GLY A 584 -1.28 -10.61 -2.67
N TYR A 585 -1.05 -11.78 -2.09
CA TYR A 585 -2.10 -12.81 -1.95
C TYR A 585 -3.09 -12.45 -0.83
N ALA A 586 -4.12 -11.69 -1.18
CA ALA A 586 -5.12 -11.12 -0.26
C ALA A 586 -4.58 -10.05 0.71
N TRP A 587 -3.53 -9.33 0.29
CA TRP A 587 -2.92 -8.27 1.10
C TRP A 587 -2.60 -7.06 0.24
N GLU A 588 -3.03 -5.88 0.67
CA GLU A 588 -2.56 -4.62 0.14
C GLU A 588 -1.26 -4.21 0.82
N THR A 589 -0.43 -3.48 0.08
CA THR A 589 0.78 -2.87 0.62
C THR A 589 0.74 -1.38 0.39
N SER A 590 0.92 -0.68 1.51
CA SER A 590 1.02 0.77 1.56
C SER A 590 2.30 1.21 2.25
N SER A 591 2.59 2.50 2.15
CA SER A 591 3.61 3.16 2.96
C SER A 591 2.98 4.30 3.73
N TYR A 592 3.21 4.35 5.04
CA TYR A 592 2.85 5.47 5.92
C TYR A 592 4.11 6.01 6.58
N ARG A 593 4.41 7.32 6.41
CA ARG A 593 5.69 7.92 6.86
C ARG A 593 6.94 7.16 6.37
N GLY A 594 6.86 6.49 5.23
CA GLY A 594 7.95 5.66 4.70
C GLY A 594 7.97 4.23 5.23
N TYR A 595 7.22 3.91 6.29
CA TYR A 595 7.14 2.56 6.84
C TYR A 595 6.13 1.70 6.07
N PRO A 596 6.44 0.41 5.80
CA PRO A 596 5.52 -0.48 5.11
C PRO A 596 4.31 -0.79 5.99
N VAL A 597 3.12 -0.77 5.39
CA VAL A 597 1.87 -1.19 6.03
C VAL A 597 1.29 -2.30 5.17
N ILE A 598 1.19 -3.49 5.74
CA ILE A 598 0.52 -4.63 5.10
C ILE A 598 -0.89 -4.67 5.65
N TRP A 599 -1.91 -4.64 4.79
CA TRP A 599 -3.29 -4.48 5.26
C TRP A 599 -4.32 -5.09 4.32
N HIS A 600 -5.55 -5.23 4.80
CA HIS A 600 -6.72 -5.54 4.00
C HIS A 600 -7.95 -4.91 4.66
N ASP A 601 -8.88 -4.39 3.87
CA ASP A 601 -10.16 -3.88 4.37
C ASP A 601 -11.30 -4.89 4.19
N GLY A 602 -12.42 -4.61 4.83
CA GLY A 602 -13.66 -5.29 4.60
C GLY A 602 -14.78 -4.29 4.57
N SER A 603 -15.66 -4.40 3.57
CA SER A 603 -16.90 -3.64 3.60
C SER A 603 -18.02 -4.45 2.99
N PHE A 604 -19.08 -4.61 3.76
CA PHE A 604 -20.29 -5.25 3.29
C PHE A 604 -21.49 -4.67 4.03
N LEU A 605 -22.27 -3.85 3.30
CA LEU A 605 -23.50 -3.22 3.77
C LEU A 605 -23.28 -2.44 5.09
N SER A 606 -23.65 -3.04 6.21
CA SER A 606 -23.64 -2.46 7.57
C SER A 606 -22.33 -2.63 8.33
N TYR A 607 -21.34 -3.31 7.74
CA TYR A 607 -20.06 -3.59 8.39
C TYR A 607 -18.89 -3.03 7.60
N ASN A 608 -17.97 -2.43 8.33
CA ASN A 608 -16.67 -2.03 7.80
C ASN A 608 -15.58 -2.56 8.73
N THR A 609 -14.49 -3.05 8.16
CA THR A 609 -13.32 -3.53 8.89
C THR A 609 -12.03 -3.05 8.26
N HIS A 610 -10.99 -2.96 9.07
CA HIS A 610 -9.62 -2.71 8.65
C HIS A 610 -8.70 -3.63 9.46
N LEU A 611 -7.82 -4.35 8.77
CA LEU A 611 -6.78 -5.17 9.37
C LEU A 611 -5.44 -4.69 8.81
N SER A 612 -4.49 -4.33 9.66
CA SER A 612 -3.15 -3.97 9.23
C SER A 612 -2.08 -4.39 10.21
N PHE A 613 -0.86 -4.56 9.71
CA PHE A 613 0.32 -4.74 10.54
C PHE A 613 1.57 -4.22 9.84
N ASN A 614 2.57 -3.94 10.66
CA ASN A 614 3.90 -3.50 10.28
C ASN A 614 4.93 -4.27 11.10
N LYS A 615 5.75 -5.08 10.42
CA LYS A 615 6.76 -5.93 11.06
C LYS A 615 7.94 -5.14 11.62
N ASP A 616 8.33 -4.04 10.98
CA ASP A 616 9.45 -3.20 11.44
C ASP A 616 9.10 -2.48 12.74
N LEU A 617 7.81 -2.13 12.89
CA LEU A 617 7.26 -1.56 14.11
C LEU A 617 6.73 -2.61 15.07
N ASP A 618 6.72 -3.89 14.72
CA ASP A 618 6.11 -4.95 15.52
C ASP A 618 4.69 -4.58 16.00
N LEU A 619 3.89 -3.99 15.10
CA LEU A 619 2.60 -3.35 15.38
C LEU A 619 1.51 -3.96 14.51
N GLY A 620 0.41 -4.40 15.11
CA GLY A 620 -0.79 -4.89 14.45
C GLY A 620 -2.03 -4.13 14.93
N ILE A 621 -2.94 -3.79 14.02
CA ILE A 621 -4.16 -3.06 14.31
C ILE A 621 -5.33 -3.73 13.58
N PHE A 622 -6.40 -4.01 14.32
CA PHE A 622 -7.68 -4.45 13.76
C PHE A 622 -8.79 -3.53 14.23
N ILE A 623 -9.63 -3.11 13.30
CA ILE A 623 -10.78 -2.25 13.55
C ILE A 623 -12.00 -2.88 12.88
N ALA A 624 -13.12 -2.97 13.59
CA ALA A 624 -14.41 -3.34 13.01
C ALA A 624 -15.49 -2.39 13.51
N SER A 625 -16.43 -2.02 12.65
CA SER A 625 -17.55 -1.17 13.03
C SER A 625 -18.85 -1.62 12.37
N THR A 626 -19.95 -1.23 13.00
CA THR A 626 -21.28 -1.23 12.39
C THR A 626 -21.88 0.17 12.39
N GLY A 627 -22.75 0.45 11.43
CA GLY A 627 -23.32 1.77 11.21
C GLY A 627 -23.08 2.27 9.78
N ASP A 628 -23.42 3.54 9.54
CA ASP A 628 -23.43 4.18 8.23
C ASP A 628 -22.16 3.95 7.40
N LYS A 629 -22.33 4.02 6.09
CA LYS A 629 -21.28 4.14 5.10
C LYS A 629 -21.57 5.38 4.25
N PRO A 630 -20.93 6.52 4.52
CA PRO A 630 -20.49 7.39 3.44
C PRO A 630 -19.01 7.10 3.19
N SER A 631 -18.48 7.67 2.11
CA SER A 631 -17.04 7.87 1.89
C SER A 631 -16.26 8.35 3.14
N GLU A 632 -16.95 8.85 4.17
CA GLU A 632 -16.45 9.24 5.50
C GLU A 632 -15.98 8.11 6.43
N VAL A 633 -16.52 6.88 6.37
CA VAL A 633 -16.05 5.79 7.26
C VAL A 633 -14.70 5.22 6.82
N THR A 634 -14.40 5.28 5.52
CA THR A 634 -13.06 4.98 5.00
C THR A 634 -12.02 5.92 5.63
N PHE A 635 -12.42 7.17 5.88
CA PHE A 635 -11.60 8.16 6.55
C PHE A 635 -11.49 7.86 8.06
N SER A 636 -12.57 7.42 8.75
CA SER A 636 -12.55 7.13 10.20
C SER A 636 -11.57 6.04 10.62
N PHE A 637 -11.38 5.00 9.81
CA PHE A 637 -10.37 3.98 10.11
C PHE A 637 -8.95 4.45 9.81
N GLN A 638 -8.76 5.26 8.77
CA GLN A 638 -7.47 5.90 8.49
C GLN A 638 -7.06 6.84 9.62
N GLU A 639 -8.01 7.60 10.19
CA GLU A 639 -7.76 8.49 11.33
C GLU A 639 -7.22 7.72 12.54
N ILE A 640 -7.88 6.61 12.90
CA ILE A 640 -7.46 5.73 14.00
C ILE A 640 -6.09 5.09 13.68
N LEU A 641 -5.92 4.56 12.47
CA LEU A 641 -4.66 3.95 12.03
C LEU A 641 -3.48 4.93 12.11
N PHE A 642 -3.62 6.13 11.55
CA PHE A 642 -2.58 7.15 11.53
C PHE A 642 -2.25 7.64 12.93
N TYR A 643 -3.26 7.87 13.76
CA TYR A 643 -3.07 8.30 15.14
C TYR A 643 -2.29 7.26 15.96
N ILE A 644 -2.73 5.99 15.92
CA ILE A 644 -2.07 4.90 16.64
C ILE A 644 -0.64 4.70 16.14
N THR A 645 -0.43 4.71 14.81
CA THR A 645 0.89 4.51 14.22
C THR A 645 1.85 5.63 14.60
N ASP A 646 1.42 6.91 14.58
CA ASP A 646 2.24 8.04 15.01
C ASP A 646 2.69 7.91 16.47
N LEU A 647 1.77 7.50 17.36
CA LEU A 647 2.09 7.26 18.77
C LEU A 647 3.19 6.20 18.95
N PHE A 648 3.15 5.11 18.19
CA PHE A 648 4.18 4.06 18.26
C PHE A 648 5.48 4.39 17.53
N LEU A 649 5.44 5.33 16.58
CA LEU A 649 6.64 5.90 15.97
C LEU A 649 7.34 6.91 16.89
N GLY A 650 6.68 7.37 17.97
CA GLY A 650 7.17 8.46 18.80
C GLY A 650 7.07 9.83 18.11
N GLU A 651 6.24 9.92 17.07
CA GLU A 651 5.97 11.14 16.32
C GLU A 651 4.79 11.89 16.97
N GLU A 652 4.79 13.22 16.86
CA GLU A 652 3.61 14.00 17.21
C GLU A 652 2.47 13.72 16.21
N PRO A 653 1.31 13.19 16.66
CA PRO A 653 0.21 12.88 15.76
C PRO A 653 -0.32 14.12 15.04
N TRP A 654 -0.30 14.08 13.71
CA TRP A 654 -0.84 15.19 12.90
C TRP A 654 -2.37 15.23 12.90
N LEU A 655 -3.01 14.10 13.22
CA LEU A 655 -4.42 14.00 13.58
C LEU A 655 -4.56 13.95 15.11
N ASN A 656 -5.58 14.63 15.64
CA ASN A 656 -5.90 14.66 17.06
C ASN A 656 -7.39 14.91 17.26
N THR A 657 -7.85 14.95 18.52
CA THR A 657 -9.27 15.13 18.86
C THR A 657 -9.89 16.43 18.31
N THR A 658 -9.08 17.44 17.98
CA THR A 658 -9.57 18.74 17.48
C THR A 658 -9.82 18.72 15.97
N ASN A 659 -8.95 18.06 15.19
CA ASN A 659 -9.00 18.12 13.73
C ASN A 659 -9.51 16.84 13.07
N ALA A 660 -9.50 15.69 13.76
CA ALA A 660 -9.89 14.42 13.16
C ALA A 660 -11.35 14.44 12.69
N CYS A 661 -12.27 15.03 13.48
CA CYS A 661 -13.68 15.18 13.07
C CYS A 661 -13.90 15.98 11.76
N GLN A 662 -12.92 16.76 11.30
CA GLN A 662 -12.97 17.49 10.04
C GLN A 662 -12.25 16.77 8.90
N PHE A 663 -11.44 15.75 9.19
CA PHE A 663 -10.71 14.97 8.20
C PHE A 663 -11.68 14.41 7.13
N PRO A 664 -11.35 14.48 5.83
CA PRO A 664 -10.06 14.84 5.26
C PRO A 664 -9.86 16.34 4.95
N GLN A 665 -10.72 17.24 5.44
CA GLN A 665 -10.46 18.68 5.36
C GLN A 665 -9.28 19.09 6.25
N PRO A 666 -8.51 20.13 5.85
CA PRO A 666 -8.62 20.92 4.62
C PRO A 666 -7.89 20.31 3.40
N TRP A 667 -7.30 19.13 3.57
CA TRP A 667 -6.37 18.54 2.60
C TRP A 667 -7.01 17.96 1.35
N VAL A 668 -8.20 17.39 1.49
CA VAL A 668 -8.99 16.89 0.37
C VAL A 668 -10.28 17.68 0.33
N ASN A 669 -10.51 18.45 -0.73
CA ASN A 669 -11.79 19.13 -0.88
C ASN A 669 -12.91 18.10 -1.12
N THR A 670 -13.82 17.96 -0.15
CA THR A 670 -15.00 17.10 -0.22
C THR A 670 -16.26 17.91 -0.59
N THR A 671 -16.17 19.25 -0.59
CA THR A 671 -17.22 20.13 -1.12
C THR A 671 -17.17 20.12 -2.65
N GLY A 672 -17.90 19.17 -3.24
CA GLY A 672 -17.95 18.97 -4.68
C GLY A 672 -18.50 17.61 -5.11
N GLN A 673 -18.55 16.63 -4.21
CA GLN A 673 -19.37 15.43 -4.40
C GLN A 673 -20.75 15.68 -3.81
N THR A 674 -21.48 16.68 -4.32
CA THR A 674 -22.93 16.55 -4.27
C THR A 674 -23.19 15.31 -5.13
N PRO A 675 -23.71 14.19 -4.58
CA PRO A 675 -24.15 13.11 -5.43
C PRO A 675 -25.07 13.74 -6.47
N SER A 676 -24.75 13.48 -7.72
CA SER A 676 -25.48 14.09 -8.82
C SER A 676 -26.96 13.75 -8.62
N ASN A 677 -27.76 14.75 -8.23
CA ASN A 677 -29.22 14.68 -8.33
C ASN A 677 -29.66 14.65 -9.80
N ASP A 678 -28.73 14.70 -10.78
CA ASP A 678 -29.00 14.31 -12.17
C ASP A 678 -29.18 12.79 -12.22
N THR A 679 -30.24 12.34 -11.58
CA THR A 679 -30.92 11.13 -11.94
C THR A 679 -31.33 11.36 -13.39
N ASN A 680 -30.91 10.51 -14.33
CA ASN A 680 -31.41 10.57 -15.70
C ASN A 680 -32.95 10.39 -15.77
N ILE A 681 -33.61 10.15 -14.63
CA ILE A 681 -35.04 10.06 -14.43
C ILE A 681 -35.76 11.31 -14.93
N VAL A 682 -36.85 11.10 -15.65
CA VAL A 682 -37.77 12.16 -16.09
C VAL A 682 -39.18 11.90 -15.53
N PRO A 683 -39.95 12.94 -15.19
CA PRO A 683 -41.33 12.76 -14.75
C PRO A 683 -42.22 12.08 -15.79
N GLY A 684 -43.22 11.34 -15.31
CA GLY A 684 -44.24 10.68 -16.13
C GLY A 684 -44.04 9.17 -16.29
N ASP A 685 -45.04 8.53 -16.90
CA ASP A 685 -45.08 7.08 -17.05
C ASP A 685 -44.14 6.59 -18.15
N ILE A 686 -43.67 5.35 -17.99
CA ILE A 686 -42.89 4.64 -19.00
C ILE A 686 -43.79 4.39 -20.22
N GLU A 687 -43.35 4.82 -21.40
CA GLU A 687 -44.09 4.64 -22.65
C GLU A 687 -44.10 3.16 -23.04
N ASN A 688 -45.28 2.59 -23.27
CA ASN A 688 -45.49 1.17 -23.60
C ASN A 688 -44.81 0.21 -22.60
N PRO A 689 -45.22 0.21 -21.32
CA PRO A 689 -44.55 -0.57 -20.27
C PRO A 689 -44.51 -2.09 -20.58
N GLN A 690 -45.51 -2.59 -21.31
CA GLN A 690 -45.57 -3.96 -21.81
C GLN A 690 -44.38 -4.35 -22.70
N ASP A 691 -43.72 -3.39 -23.36
CA ASP A 691 -42.51 -3.66 -24.14
C ASP A 691 -41.38 -4.21 -23.25
N PHE A 692 -41.38 -3.88 -21.96
CA PHE A 692 -40.33 -4.25 -20.99
C PHE A 692 -40.71 -5.43 -20.09
N VAL A 693 -42.01 -5.74 -19.98
CA VAL A 693 -42.52 -6.86 -19.15
C VAL A 693 -42.00 -8.19 -19.69
N GLY A 694 -41.48 -9.02 -18.78
CA GLY A 694 -40.95 -10.33 -19.13
C GLY A 694 -39.98 -10.88 -18.10
N GLN A 695 -39.63 -12.14 -18.27
CA GLN A 695 -38.55 -12.78 -17.53
C GLN A 695 -37.29 -12.82 -18.40
N TYR A 696 -36.18 -12.33 -17.85
CA TYR A 696 -34.87 -12.26 -18.47
C TYR A 696 -33.92 -13.20 -17.74
N GLU A 697 -33.31 -14.15 -18.44
CA GLU A 697 -32.45 -15.18 -17.87
C GLU A 697 -30.97 -14.87 -18.08
N ASN A 698 -30.17 -15.15 -17.07
CA ASN A 698 -28.73 -15.27 -17.15
C ASN A 698 -28.29 -16.60 -16.54
N ARG A 699 -27.50 -17.37 -17.28
CA ARG A 699 -27.08 -18.73 -16.85
C ARG A 699 -26.18 -18.74 -15.62
N LEU A 700 -25.50 -17.64 -15.33
CA LEU A 700 -24.65 -17.50 -14.16
C LEU A 700 -25.47 -17.06 -12.95
N PHE A 701 -26.25 -15.98 -13.08
CA PHE A 701 -26.88 -15.30 -11.95
C PHE A 701 -28.38 -15.55 -11.75
N GLY A 702 -29.01 -16.30 -12.66
CA GLY A 702 -30.44 -16.58 -12.60
C GLY A 702 -31.27 -15.51 -13.30
N ASN A 703 -32.52 -15.37 -12.87
CA ASN A 703 -33.53 -14.62 -13.61
C ASN A 703 -33.80 -13.24 -12.99
N ILE A 704 -34.01 -12.26 -13.87
CA ILE A 704 -34.62 -10.98 -13.55
C ILE A 704 -36.04 -11.00 -14.10
N VAL A 705 -37.00 -10.64 -13.26
CA VAL A 705 -38.42 -10.56 -13.65
C VAL A 705 -38.80 -9.10 -13.66
N VAL A 706 -39.33 -8.61 -14.78
CA VAL A 706 -39.98 -7.30 -14.89
C VAL A 706 -41.46 -7.51 -15.07
N ALA A 707 -42.27 -6.94 -14.19
CA ALA A 707 -43.73 -7.05 -14.24
C ALA A 707 -44.39 -5.69 -14.10
N GLN A 708 -45.63 -5.59 -14.58
CA GLN A 708 -46.47 -4.40 -14.42
C GLN A 708 -47.49 -4.63 -13.29
N ASN A 709 -47.63 -3.67 -12.38
CA ASN A 709 -48.66 -3.69 -11.34
C ASN A 709 -49.99 -3.07 -11.81
N GLY A 710 -51.04 -3.13 -10.97
CA GLY A 710 -52.36 -2.57 -11.29
C GLY A 710 -52.39 -1.05 -11.53
N SER A 711 -51.34 -0.32 -11.11
CA SER A 711 -51.17 1.14 -11.30
C SER A 711 -50.33 1.49 -12.52
N ASN A 712 -50.10 0.54 -13.43
CA ASN A 712 -49.25 0.65 -14.62
C ASN A 712 -47.74 0.85 -14.36
N GLU A 713 -47.27 0.69 -13.13
CA GLU A 713 -45.85 0.84 -12.79
C GLU A 713 -45.08 -0.46 -13.10
N LEU A 714 -43.82 -0.33 -13.50
CA LEU A 714 -42.94 -1.47 -13.70
C LEU A 714 -42.14 -1.77 -12.43
N LEU A 715 -42.19 -3.04 -12.02
CA LEU A 715 -41.46 -3.60 -10.89
C LEU A 715 -40.45 -4.62 -11.39
N VAL A 716 -39.31 -4.68 -10.71
CA VAL A 716 -38.25 -5.64 -11.01
C VAL A 716 -37.94 -6.48 -9.78
N THR A 717 -37.73 -7.77 -10.00
CA THR A 717 -37.25 -8.72 -8.99
C THR A 717 -36.03 -9.44 -9.51
N TYR A 718 -34.96 -9.44 -8.72
CA TYR A 718 -33.71 -10.13 -9.02
C TYR A 718 -33.16 -10.76 -7.73
N GLY A 719 -33.35 -12.08 -7.58
CA GLY A 719 -33.06 -12.79 -6.34
C GLY A 719 -33.80 -12.15 -5.17
N ARG A 720 -33.06 -11.63 -4.18
CA ARG A 720 -33.58 -10.93 -2.99
C ARG A 720 -33.81 -9.44 -3.19
N VAL A 721 -33.42 -8.89 -4.35
CA VAL A 721 -33.55 -7.47 -4.64
C VAL A 721 -34.88 -7.23 -5.35
N THR A 722 -35.68 -6.32 -4.81
CA THR A 722 -36.91 -5.82 -5.41
C THR A 722 -36.82 -4.32 -5.62
N GLY A 723 -37.33 -3.83 -6.75
CA GLY A 723 -37.29 -2.41 -7.04
C GLY A 723 -38.36 -1.95 -8.02
N LYS A 724 -38.50 -0.62 -8.09
CA LYS A 724 -39.39 0.08 -9.02
C LYS A 724 -38.56 0.68 -10.16
N LEU A 725 -39.07 0.60 -11.38
CA LEU A 725 -38.41 1.17 -12.55
C LEU A 725 -38.94 2.58 -12.86
N HIS A 726 -38.01 3.50 -13.10
CA HIS A 726 -38.26 4.88 -13.44
C HIS A 726 -37.80 5.18 -14.86
N LYS A 727 -38.62 5.95 -15.60
CA LYS A 727 -38.32 6.43 -16.95
C LYS A 727 -37.11 7.35 -16.94
N THR A 728 -36.23 7.24 -17.94
CA THR A 728 -35.11 8.19 -18.14
C THR A 728 -35.23 8.99 -19.44
N LYS A 729 -34.31 9.94 -19.66
CA LYS A 729 -34.15 10.66 -20.94
C LYS A 729 -33.89 9.72 -22.13
N ASP A 730 -33.25 8.57 -21.90
CA ASP A 730 -33.09 7.51 -22.89
C ASP A 730 -34.25 6.52 -22.78
N ARG A 731 -34.98 6.31 -23.89
CA ARG A 731 -36.13 5.40 -23.94
C ARG A 731 -35.77 3.94 -23.67
N ASN A 732 -34.51 3.56 -23.82
CA ASN A 732 -34.03 2.21 -23.62
C ASN A 732 -33.40 2.01 -22.24
N VAL A 733 -33.23 3.07 -21.45
CA VAL A 733 -32.62 2.98 -20.11
C VAL A 733 -33.69 3.29 -19.08
N LEU A 734 -33.92 2.35 -18.17
CA LEU A 734 -34.73 2.54 -16.98
C LEU A 734 -33.83 2.57 -15.75
N MET A 735 -34.23 3.34 -14.74
CA MET A 735 -33.51 3.43 -13.48
C MET A 735 -34.27 2.69 -12.39
N MET A 736 -33.61 1.74 -11.73
CA MET A 736 -34.15 0.93 -10.65
C MET A 736 -33.95 1.62 -9.30
N ASP A 737 -35.05 1.85 -8.60
CA ASP A 737 -35.09 2.21 -7.19
C ASP A 737 -35.33 0.96 -6.35
N ILE A 738 -34.41 0.62 -5.44
CA ILE A 738 -34.54 -0.55 -4.58
C ILE A 738 -35.39 -0.19 -3.36
N TYR A 739 -36.35 -1.04 -3.03
CA TYR A 739 -37.15 -0.93 -1.81
C TYR A 739 -37.08 -2.22 -0.98
N GLY A 740 -37.55 -2.14 0.27
CA GLY A 740 -37.55 -3.28 1.19
C GLY A 740 -36.18 -3.52 1.83
N LEU A 741 -35.73 -4.77 1.86
CA LEU A 741 -34.56 -5.22 2.63
C LEU A 741 -33.26 -4.48 2.29
N PHE A 742 -33.13 -3.99 1.06
CA PHE A 742 -31.93 -3.32 0.54
C PHE A 742 -32.16 -1.86 0.15
N GLU A 743 -33.21 -1.19 0.67
CA GLU A 743 -33.54 0.21 0.33
C GLU A 743 -32.36 1.18 0.59
N PHE A 744 -31.53 0.88 1.60
CA PHE A 744 -30.34 1.67 1.93
C PHE A 744 -29.26 1.67 0.82
N VAL A 745 -29.33 0.76 -0.16
CA VAL A 745 -28.42 0.73 -1.32
C VAL A 745 -28.72 1.88 -2.28
N THR A 746 -30.00 2.19 -2.52
CA THR A 746 -30.42 3.32 -3.36
C THR A 746 -30.65 4.61 -2.58
N HIS A 747 -30.65 4.54 -1.26
CA HIS A 747 -30.81 5.70 -0.37
C HIS A 747 -29.69 5.81 0.69
N PRO A 748 -28.39 5.85 0.30
CA PRO A 748 -27.31 6.09 1.23
C PRO A 748 -27.44 7.51 1.84
N GLY A 749 -27.81 7.59 3.11
CA GLY A 749 -28.03 8.87 3.80
C GLY A 749 -29.21 9.65 3.22
N ASP A 750 -28.93 10.84 2.65
CA ASP A 750 -29.91 11.74 2.01
C ASP A 750 -29.81 11.74 0.48
N SER A 751 -28.95 10.89 -0.08
CA SER A 751 -28.60 10.93 -1.49
C SER A 751 -29.22 9.76 -2.21
N VAL A 752 -30.17 10.03 -3.11
CA VAL A 752 -30.80 8.96 -3.87
C VAL A 752 -29.90 8.55 -5.04
N GLN A 753 -29.55 7.28 -5.11
CA GLN A 753 -28.80 6.66 -6.20
C GLN A 753 -29.65 5.58 -6.83
N TYR A 754 -29.70 5.52 -8.15
CA TYR A 754 -30.46 4.50 -8.87
C TYR A 754 -29.54 3.62 -9.70
N LEU A 755 -29.95 2.38 -9.95
CA LEU A 755 -29.20 1.45 -10.79
C LEU A 755 -29.73 1.48 -12.24
N ASN A 756 -28.83 1.55 -13.22
CA ASN A 756 -29.23 1.55 -14.62
C ASN A 756 -29.56 0.13 -15.11
N LEU A 757 -30.68 0.02 -15.81
CA LEU A 757 -31.13 -1.14 -16.55
C LEU A 757 -31.34 -0.74 -18.02
N THR A 758 -30.47 -1.22 -18.90
CA THR A 758 -30.51 -0.90 -20.33
C THR A 758 -31.16 -2.04 -21.09
N PHE A 759 -32.23 -1.76 -21.81
CA PHE A 759 -33.00 -2.72 -22.60
C PHE A 759 -32.66 -2.57 -24.08
N THR A 760 -32.17 -3.63 -24.70
CA THR A 760 -31.76 -3.62 -26.11
C THR A 760 -32.63 -4.55 -26.95
N ARG A 761 -32.77 -4.22 -28.24
CA ARG A 761 -33.49 -5.05 -29.21
C ARG A 761 -32.65 -6.28 -29.55
N GLY A 762 -33.30 -7.43 -29.73
CA GLY A 762 -32.69 -8.62 -30.32
C GLY A 762 -33.22 -8.90 -31.73
N ASP A 763 -32.91 -10.08 -32.27
CA ASP A 763 -33.12 -10.44 -33.68
C ASP A 763 -34.57 -10.89 -34.03
N GLN A 764 -35.53 -10.81 -33.10
CA GLN A 764 -36.92 -11.31 -33.31
C GLN A 764 -38.02 -10.25 -33.08
N ASN A 765 -39.30 -10.65 -33.29
CA ASN A 765 -40.50 -9.81 -33.33
C ASN A 765 -40.89 -9.07 -32.02
N GLU A 766 -40.21 -9.32 -30.89
CA GLU A 766 -40.38 -8.54 -29.65
C GLU A 766 -39.37 -7.39 -29.54
N LYS A 767 -39.83 -6.22 -29.06
CA LYS A 767 -39.07 -4.96 -29.16
C LYS A 767 -37.80 -4.93 -28.31
N TYR A 768 -37.79 -5.52 -27.12
CA TYR A 768 -36.59 -5.62 -26.27
C TYR A 768 -36.36 -7.07 -25.84
N GLN A 769 -35.17 -7.61 -26.11
CA GLN A 769 -34.86 -9.03 -25.89
C GLN A 769 -33.67 -9.24 -24.97
N GLN A 770 -32.93 -8.17 -24.68
CA GLN A 770 -31.79 -8.21 -23.78
C GLN A 770 -31.94 -7.13 -22.71
N LEU A 771 -31.54 -7.49 -21.49
CA LEU A 771 -31.45 -6.60 -20.35
C LEU A 771 -30.00 -6.55 -19.88
N LEU A 772 -29.45 -5.35 -19.82
CA LEU A 772 -28.11 -5.05 -19.40
C LEU A 772 -28.19 -4.38 -18.02
N VAL A 773 -27.54 -4.98 -17.02
CA VAL A 773 -27.52 -4.44 -15.65
C VAL A 773 -26.16 -3.82 -15.37
N GLY A 774 -26.13 -2.56 -14.93
CA GLY A 774 -24.91 -1.84 -14.52
C GLY A 774 -24.42 -0.79 -15.53
N GLN A 775 -23.55 0.13 -15.08
CA GLN A 775 -23.00 1.22 -15.91
C GLN A 775 -21.62 0.88 -16.52
N THR A 776 -20.74 0.20 -15.77
CA THR A 776 -19.36 -0.13 -16.17
C THR A 776 -19.14 -1.62 -16.46
N GLU A 777 -20.00 -2.48 -15.91
CA GLU A 777 -19.91 -3.95 -16.02
C GLU A 777 -21.24 -4.46 -16.54
N THR A 778 -21.30 -4.79 -17.83
CA THR A 778 -22.55 -5.15 -18.48
C THR A 778 -22.83 -6.64 -18.34
N LEU A 779 -23.73 -7.01 -17.43
CA LEU A 779 -24.32 -8.36 -17.41
C LEU A 779 -25.48 -8.42 -18.38
N VAL A 780 -25.42 -9.35 -19.34
CA VAL A 780 -26.46 -9.54 -20.36
C VAL A 780 -27.42 -10.64 -19.92
N TYR A 781 -28.71 -10.33 -19.87
CA TYR A 781 -29.80 -11.26 -19.65
C TYR A 781 -30.64 -11.36 -20.91
N SER A 782 -31.05 -12.57 -21.29
CA SER A 782 -31.88 -12.81 -22.49
C SER A 782 -33.32 -13.05 -22.10
N ARG A 783 -34.28 -12.42 -22.79
CA ARG A 783 -35.70 -12.64 -22.54
C ARG A 783 -36.09 -14.09 -22.84
N THR A 784 -36.95 -14.65 -21.99
CA THR A 784 -37.50 -16.00 -22.10
C THR A 784 -38.93 -15.98 -22.66
N ASN A 785 -39.40 -17.12 -23.17
CA ASN A 785 -40.80 -17.28 -23.62
C ASN A 785 -41.81 -17.43 -22.46
N VAL A 786 -41.36 -17.30 -21.21
CA VAL A 786 -42.21 -17.43 -20.02
C VAL A 786 -42.85 -16.07 -19.72
N SER A 787 -44.18 -16.04 -19.62
CA SER A 787 -44.91 -14.83 -19.23
C SER A 787 -44.56 -14.42 -17.80
N ALA A 788 -44.27 -13.13 -17.59
CA ALA A 788 -44.05 -12.60 -16.25
C ALA A 788 -45.32 -12.72 -15.38
N PRO A 789 -45.20 -13.00 -14.07
CA PRO A 789 -46.32 -12.92 -13.14
C PRO A 789 -46.86 -11.47 -13.04
N THR A 790 -48.09 -11.30 -12.56
CA THR A 790 -48.68 -9.97 -12.35
C THR A 790 -47.93 -9.20 -11.25
N GLY A 791 -47.69 -7.90 -11.43
CA GLY A 791 -46.89 -7.10 -10.50
C GLY A 791 -47.42 -7.10 -9.05
N ASP A 792 -48.73 -7.24 -8.85
CA ASP A 792 -49.34 -7.30 -7.52
C ASP A 792 -48.91 -8.55 -6.72
N THR A 793 -48.46 -9.61 -7.39
CA THR A 793 -47.88 -10.80 -6.73
C THR A 793 -46.40 -10.63 -6.34
N LEU A 794 -45.70 -9.64 -6.89
CA LEU A 794 -44.30 -9.33 -6.56
C LEU A 794 -44.16 -8.41 -5.34
N ILE A 795 -45.19 -7.62 -5.03
CA ILE A 795 -45.21 -6.69 -3.87
C ILE A 795 -45.53 -7.44 -2.56
N GLY A 796 -46.08 -8.66 -2.64
CA GLY A 796 -46.66 -9.40 -1.52
C GLY A 796 -45.81 -10.54 -0.92
N ARG A 797 -44.49 -10.51 -1.02
CA ARG A 797 -43.61 -11.49 -0.35
C ARG A 797 -42.44 -10.85 0.37
#